data_AF-A0A7K3M2F1-F1
#
_entry.id   AF-A0A7K3M2F1-F1
#
_cell.length_a   1.000
_cell.length_b   1.000
_cell.length_c   1.000
_cell.angle_alpha   90.00
_cell.angle_beta   90.00
_cell.angle_gamma   90.00
#
_symmetry.space_group_name_H-M   'P 1'
#
loop_
_entity.id
_entity.type
_entity.pdbx_description
1 polymer ?
#
loop_
_entity_poly.entity_id
_entity_poly.type
_entity_poly.pdbx_seq_one_letter_code
_entity_poly.pdbx_strand_id
1 'polypeptide(L)'
;MTVEKTNSTTPPAGRPRNSELSITAIRIMRLRASGDETTPAQAVAHVQGMDGNRTISVFGTVDVHPERDNHHFTAEAWAAVETLIGELVGRPVPVAGVRGVDLVLDPVTSRLETEIKAAARAAQAAGVLHRPIRRRARRVARMGVNIVRRRRIRPASEVRVSRLLPVAALRAALIGAAESVATGVTQGTNGRQSWYAGELTEFYDTHVDRVGRYACAPPPAQPSIDGQSANTFPDVEYVGLLPKDGTKGHLLEREALRYGLNSVRFPNGTFLVSDADGRQLNFKWGRSPIASGVSLSICSYKEATRRLLAQVDVPVPRGRVFGADQLDKALDYADRIGYPVVCKPVAGLRGIGVVTNVRSREELVVALDLYAKSQLGSDDFVIEQHVTGSDYRIVVIGGEVVAAVVREPASVIGDGVHTIVDLIEYKNRIRALNPHLRSRRIQFSDAMRYQLAQAGLTFASVPEPGQVVTLANSANLSTGGDSFEVAHELHPSIRETAVRAVEAIPGLGFCGLDMLIDDHRKPINEQSATVIELNAHAAIGSAQYPMWGTPTPVAKLFFEQCAKAYDITLPETQADRLSVRTVVRGKVTGVAFRRWFRRRAERFGVAGHIENTGRKEVTILMDGPADAVSALVYLAILGPRKSGPTSVTTTHVLPFEDAGFRILRGASLDRARRLPGRLARRSVAVLRGGSQEPEDPPEDVQAVNPGADSR
;
A
#
# COMPACT_ATOMS: atom_id res chain seq x y z
N MET A 1 35.64 -52.63 -6.63
CA MET A 1 36.94 -52.87 -7.31
C MET A 1 37.44 -51.54 -7.84
N THR A 2 38.48 -51.02 -7.21
CA THR A 2 39.37 -50.00 -7.76
C THR A 2 40.37 -50.69 -8.71
N VAL A 3 40.80 -49.99 -9.77
CA VAL A 3 42.13 -49.98 -10.42
C VAL A 3 42.01 -49.67 -11.93
N GLU A 4 42.24 -48.39 -12.24
CA GLU A 4 43.24 -47.81 -13.16
C GLU A 4 43.53 -48.31 -14.60
N LYS A 5 43.66 -47.28 -15.46
CA LYS A 5 44.61 -47.02 -16.59
C LYS A 5 44.24 -47.54 -18.00
N THR A 6 44.46 -46.86 -19.14
CA THR A 6 44.89 -45.49 -19.56
C THR A 6 44.79 -45.42 -21.10
N ASN A 7 44.50 -44.23 -21.67
CA ASN A 7 45.09 -43.58 -22.88
C ASN A 7 44.02 -42.72 -23.59
N SER A 8 44.08 -41.39 -23.47
CA SER A 8 44.70 -40.40 -24.40
C SER A 8 44.01 -40.43 -25.78
N THR A 9 43.38 -39.37 -26.30
CA THR A 9 43.82 -37.99 -26.51
C THR A 9 42.61 -37.11 -26.94
N THR A 10 42.70 -35.80 -26.70
CA THR A 10 41.88 -34.68 -27.27
C THR A 10 40.54 -34.32 -26.58
N PRO A 11 40.35 -33.09 -26.07
CA PRO A 11 39.04 -32.62 -25.60
C PRO A 11 38.18 -32.07 -26.76
N PRO A 12 36.88 -32.43 -26.85
CA PRO A 12 35.98 -31.86 -27.84
C PRO A 12 35.30 -30.56 -27.34
N ALA A 13 34.81 -29.82 -28.33
CA ALA A 13 34.34 -28.44 -28.30
C ALA A 13 33.02 -28.17 -27.55
N GLY A 14 32.83 -26.89 -27.19
CA GLY A 14 31.52 -26.23 -27.26
C GLY A 14 30.91 -25.74 -25.93
N ARG A 15 31.36 -24.58 -25.41
CA ARG A 15 30.58 -23.78 -24.44
C ARG A 15 29.47 -23.00 -25.17
N PRO A 16 28.28 -22.81 -24.55
CA PRO A 16 27.17 -22.10 -25.18
C PRO A 16 27.48 -20.60 -25.40
N ARG A 17 26.96 -20.03 -26.50
CA ARG A 17 27.11 -18.62 -26.89
C ARG A 17 26.48 -17.69 -25.84
N ASN A 18 27.28 -16.72 -25.37
CA ASN A 18 26.89 -15.61 -24.50
C ASN A 18 25.85 -14.70 -25.18
N SER A 19 24.78 -14.33 -24.46
CA SER A 19 23.88 -13.23 -24.85
C SER A 19 24.45 -11.91 -24.33
N GLU A 20 24.88 -11.04 -25.26
CA GLU A 20 25.51 -9.73 -25.00
C GLU A 20 24.47 -8.70 -24.53
N LEU A 21 24.73 -8.06 -23.39
CA LEU A 21 23.99 -6.89 -22.89
C LEU A 21 24.74 -5.64 -23.36
N SER A 22 24.13 -4.75 -24.13
CA SER A 22 24.65 -3.39 -24.39
C SER A 22 24.05 -2.40 -23.41
N ILE A 23 24.66 -1.22 -23.28
CA ILE A 23 24.09 -0.07 -22.56
C ILE A 23 23.84 1.00 -23.60
N THR A 24 22.57 1.36 -23.83
CA THR A 24 22.18 2.35 -24.86
C THR A 24 21.77 3.71 -24.27
N ALA A 25 21.25 3.74 -23.03
CA ALA A 25 20.86 4.97 -22.32
C ALA A 25 20.72 4.74 -20.80
N ILE A 26 21.01 5.78 -20.00
CA ILE A 26 20.57 5.88 -18.59
C ILE A 26 19.62 7.06 -18.51
N ARG A 27 18.34 6.81 -18.21
CA ARG A 27 17.37 7.89 -17.95
C ARG A 27 17.43 8.28 -16.48
N ILE A 28 17.12 9.54 -16.16
CA ILE A 28 16.96 10.04 -14.79
C ILE A 28 15.71 10.90 -14.79
N MET A 29 14.77 10.58 -13.92
CA MET A 29 13.55 11.38 -13.76
C MET A 29 13.67 12.32 -12.55
N ARG A 30 13.09 13.51 -12.66
CA ARG A 30 12.83 14.37 -11.50
C ARG A 30 11.40 14.14 -11.05
N LEU A 31 11.20 13.19 -10.16
CA LEU A 31 9.87 12.92 -9.62
C LEU A 31 9.62 13.86 -8.42
N ARG A 32 8.90 14.97 -8.63
CA ARG A 32 8.32 15.80 -7.55
C ARG A 32 6.86 15.38 -7.30
N ALA A 33 6.45 15.22 -6.04
CA ALA A 33 5.01 15.13 -5.73
C ALA A 33 4.40 16.52 -5.90
N SER A 34 3.20 16.63 -6.49
CA SER A 34 2.51 17.92 -6.57
C SER A 34 2.18 18.40 -5.16
N GLY A 35 2.72 19.55 -4.76
CA GLY A 35 2.37 20.25 -3.53
C GLY A 35 3.22 19.96 -2.28
N ASP A 36 4.27 19.15 -2.35
CA ASP A 36 5.15 18.88 -1.21
C ASP A 36 6.62 19.14 -1.54
N GLU A 37 7.20 20.20 -0.97
CA GLU A 37 8.62 20.55 -1.07
C GLU A 37 9.52 19.65 -0.20
N THR A 38 8.95 18.81 0.66
CA THR A 38 9.71 18.01 1.65
C THR A 38 10.00 16.58 1.20
N THR A 39 9.36 16.10 0.12
CA THR A 39 9.61 14.75 -0.40
C THR A 39 10.84 14.75 -1.33
N PRO A 40 11.91 13.97 -1.03
CA PRO A 40 13.11 13.92 -1.86
C PRO A 40 12.80 13.41 -3.27
N ALA A 41 13.48 13.97 -4.28
CA ALA A 41 13.39 13.47 -5.65
C ALA A 41 13.88 12.01 -5.71
N GLN A 42 13.38 11.22 -6.65
CA GLN A 42 13.89 9.86 -6.88
C GLN A 42 14.49 9.78 -8.27
N ALA A 43 15.63 9.11 -8.39
CA ALA A 43 16.27 8.74 -9.63
C ALA A 43 16.04 7.25 -9.90
N VAL A 44 15.65 6.93 -11.12
CA VAL A 44 15.56 5.56 -11.64
C VAL A 44 16.58 5.46 -12.77
N ALA A 45 17.49 4.49 -12.72
CA ALA A 45 18.47 4.22 -13.76
C ALA A 45 18.10 2.92 -14.49
N HIS A 46 17.97 2.98 -15.81
CA HIS A 46 17.66 1.80 -16.64
C HIS A 46 18.88 1.34 -17.42
N VAL A 47 19.00 0.03 -17.61
CA VAL A 47 19.96 -0.60 -18.51
C VAL A 47 19.23 -1.59 -19.39
N GLN A 48 19.27 -1.37 -20.70
CA GLN A 48 18.57 -2.16 -21.69
C GLN A 48 19.56 -2.95 -22.55
N GLY A 49 19.43 -4.28 -22.58
CA GLY A 49 20.20 -5.17 -23.45
C GLY A 49 19.93 -4.99 -24.95
N MET A 50 20.84 -5.48 -25.80
CA MET A 50 20.76 -5.38 -27.27
C MET A 50 19.47 -6.00 -27.84
N ASP A 51 18.94 -7.02 -27.15
CA ASP A 51 17.75 -7.76 -27.53
C ASP A 51 16.44 -7.07 -27.13
N GLY A 52 16.51 -5.93 -26.43
CA GLY A 52 15.35 -5.21 -25.90
C GLY A 52 14.62 -5.93 -24.76
N ASN A 53 14.90 -7.21 -24.53
CA ASN A 53 14.17 -8.08 -23.60
C ASN A 53 14.71 -8.05 -22.17
N ARG A 54 15.94 -7.58 -21.97
CA ARG A 54 16.55 -7.47 -20.64
C ARG A 54 16.69 -6.02 -20.22
N THR A 55 15.86 -5.62 -19.27
CA THR A 55 15.98 -4.35 -18.57
C THR A 55 16.34 -4.59 -17.11
N ILE A 56 17.43 -3.98 -16.65
CA ILE A 56 17.78 -3.85 -15.24
C ILE A 56 17.46 -2.41 -14.84
N SER A 57 16.57 -2.23 -13.86
CA SER A 57 16.20 -0.91 -13.34
C SER A 57 16.67 -0.79 -11.90
N VAL A 58 17.31 0.33 -11.59
CA VAL A 58 17.92 0.59 -10.29
C VAL A 58 17.39 1.89 -9.74
N PHE A 59 16.98 1.87 -8.48
CA PHE A 59 16.23 2.94 -7.84
C PHE A 59 17.09 3.63 -6.78
N GLY A 60 16.97 4.96 -6.68
CA GLY A 60 17.69 5.75 -5.69
C GLY A 60 16.96 7.03 -5.29
N THR A 61 17.19 7.50 -4.07
CA THR A 61 16.73 8.80 -3.58
C THR A 61 17.75 9.91 -3.91
N VAL A 62 17.26 11.10 -4.19
CA VAL A 62 18.04 12.30 -4.51
C VAL A 62 17.57 13.42 -3.59
N ASP A 63 18.48 13.93 -2.76
CA ASP A 63 18.22 15.10 -1.93
C ASP A 63 18.18 16.36 -2.81
N VAL A 64 17.09 17.12 -2.69
CA VAL A 64 16.89 18.39 -3.39
C VAL A 64 16.95 19.49 -2.35
N HIS A 65 17.91 20.42 -2.49
CA HIS A 65 17.98 21.57 -1.60
C HIS A 65 16.95 22.62 -2.04
N PRO A 66 16.04 23.11 -1.17
CA PRO A 66 14.91 23.95 -1.60
C PRO A 66 15.33 25.31 -2.19
N GLU A 67 16.47 25.87 -1.77
CA GLU A 67 16.94 27.19 -2.22
C GLU A 67 18.07 27.18 -3.27
N ARG A 68 18.57 26.00 -3.63
CA ARG A 68 19.66 25.84 -4.59
C ARG A 68 19.28 24.70 -5.50
N ASP A 69 19.24 24.94 -6.81
CA ASP A 69 18.91 23.91 -7.82
C ASP A 69 20.03 22.85 -7.98
N ASN A 70 20.59 22.40 -6.85
CA ASN A 70 21.61 21.39 -6.69
C ASN A 70 20.95 20.09 -6.23
N HIS A 71 21.40 18.97 -6.80
CA HIS A 71 20.86 17.64 -6.56
C HIS A 71 21.96 16.72 -6.03
N HIS A 72 21.69 16.02 -4.92
CA HIS A 72 22.62 15.07 -4.32
C HIS A 72 22.05 13.66 -4.38
N PHE A 73 22.70 12.75 -5.10
CA PHE A 73 22.40 11.32 -4.97
C PHE A 73 22.75 10.85 -3.57
N THR A 74 21.83 10.16 -2.89
CA THR A 74 22.11 9.55 -1.59
C THR A 74 23.14 8.43 -1.75
N ALA A 75 23.82 8.07 -0.66
CA ALA A 75 24.80 6.98 -0.67
C ALA A 75 24.18 5.64 -1.12
N GLU A 76 22.90 5.41 -0.82
CA GLU A 76 22.14 4.24 -1.25
C GLU A 76 21.89 4.25 -2.76
N ALA A 77 21.51 5.40 -3.33
CA ALA A 77 21.34 5.57 -4.77
C ALA A 77 22.67 5.33 -5.53
N TRP A 78 23.78 5.78 -4.95
CA TRP A 78 25.12 5.52 -5.48
C TRP A 78 25.49 4.05 -5.44
N ALA A 79 25.29 3.37 -4.31
CA ALA A 79 25.58 1.93 -4.18
C ALA A 79 24.78 1.09 -5.17
N ALA A 80 23.54 1.50 -5.45
CA ALA A 80 22.66 0.83 -6.40
C ALA A 80 23.17 0.98 -7.85
N VAL A 81 23.58 2.20 -8.24
CA VAL A 81 24.22 2.46 -9.55
C VAL A 81 25.57 1.73 -9.67
N GLU A 82 26.35 1.66 -8.60
CA GLU A 82 27.61 0.88 -8.56
C GLU A 82 27.35 -0.62 -8.73
N THR A 83 26.27 -1.15 -8.16
CA THR A 83 25.84 -2.55 -8.34
C THR A 83 25.48 -2.83 -9.79
N LEU A 84 24.72 -1.93 -10.43
CA LEU A 84 24.35 -1.99 -11.84
C LEU A 84 25.57 -2.01 -12.77
N ILE A 85 26.53 -1.12 -12.51
CA ILE A 85 27.80 -1.08 -13.25
C ILE A 85 28.58 -2.38 -13.03
N GLY A 86 28.58 -2.93 -11.81
CA GLY A 86 29.19 -4.21 -11.48
C GLY A 86 28.62 -5.41 -12.24
N GLU A 87 27.32 -5.43 -12.52
CA GLU A 87 26.67 -6.50 -13.28
C GLU A 87 26.94 -6.45 -14.80
N LEU A 88 27.42 -5.31 -15.31
CA LEU A 88 27.64 -5.06 -16.75
C LEU A 88 29.09 -5.25 -17.20
N VAL A 89 30.05 -5.13 -16.28
CA VAL A 89 31.48 -5.25 -16.60
C VAL A 89 31.86 -6.73 -16.71
N GLY A 90 32.09 -7.19 -17.94
CA GLY A 90 32.45 -8.59 -18.26
C GLY A 90 31.88 -9.15 -19.57
N ARG A 91 31.17 -8.34 -20.38
CA ARG A 91 30.59 -8.78 -21.67
C ARG A 91 31.00 -7.86 -22.84
N PRO A 92 31.42 -8.39 -24.00
CA PRO A 92 31.75 -7.59 -25.19
C PRO A 92 30.47 -7.02 -25.83
N VAL A 93 30.59 -5.85 -26.49
CA VAL A 93 29.47 -5.13 -27.14
C VAL A 93 29.98 -4.30 -28.34
N PRO A 94 29.28 -4.21 -29.50
CA PRO A 94 29.60 -3.34 -30.64
C PRO A 94 28.83 -1.99 -30.66
N VAL A 95 29.28 -1.05 -31.51
CA VAL A 95 28.96 0.40 -31.49
C VAL A 95 28.04 0.84 -32.64
N ALA A 96 27.05 1.72 -32.37
CA ALA A 96 26.42 2.59 -33.37
C ALA A 96 26.22 4.02 -32.83
N GLY A 97 26.80 5.01 -33.52
CA GLY A 97 27.04 6.36 -33.02
C GLY A 97 25.99 7.41 -33.36
N VAL A 98 25.86 8.45 -32.51
CA VAL A 98 25.25 9.77 -32.80
C VAL A 98 25.88 10.83 -31.86
N ARG A 99 26.08 12.06 -32.37
CA ARG A 99 26.80 13.20 -31.74
C ARG A 99 25.89 14.24 -31.06
N GLY A 100 26.36 14.75 -29.91
CA GLY A 100 26.47 16.19 -29.53
C GLY A 100 25.28 16.91 -28.88
N VAL A 101 25.46 17.46 -27.66
CA VAL A 101 24.98 18.79 -27.15
C VAL A 101 25.74 19.17 -25.83
N ASP A 102 26.11 20.45 -25.67
CA ASP A 102 26.92 21.07 -24.58
C ASP A 102 26.12 21.75 -23.42
N LEU A 103 26.70 21.84 -22.18
CA LEU A 103 26.69 22.92 -21.13
C LEU A 103 26.93 22.47 -19.62
N VAL A 104 27.25 23.37 -18.63
CA VAL A 104 28.42 23.39 -17.64
C VAL A 104 28.15 23.66 -16.10
N LEU A 105 28.85 23.06 -15.04
CA LEU A 105 28.59 23.12 -13.50
C LEU A 105 29.80 23.49 -12.64
N ASP A 106 29.52 24.09 -11.45
CA ASP A 106 30.23 23.90 -10.15
C ASP A 106 29.32 24.28 -8.92
N PRO A 107 29.50 23.88 -7.60
CA PRO A 107 30.69 23.84 -6.71
C PRO A 107 30.83 22.59 -5.77
N VAL A 108 30.52 21.36 -6.23
CA VAL A 108 30.76 20.08 -5.47
C VAL A 108 32.23 19.61 -5.55
N THR A 109 33.03 20.34 -6.30
CA THR A 109 34.36 19.92 -6.74
C THR A 109 35.43 19.85 -5.64
N SER A 110 35.36 20.58 -4.53
CA SER A 110 36.51 20.67 -3.60
C SER A 110 36.87 19.34 -2.91
N ARG A 111 35.88 18.57 -2.46
CA ARG A 111 36.12 17.28 -1.76
C ARG A 111 36.47 16.16 -2.75
N LEU A 112 35.77 16.13 -3.87
CA LEU A 112 35.96 15.12 -4.91
C LEU A 112 37.29 15.33 -5.67
N GLU A 113 37.66 16.58 -5.93
CA GLU A 113 38.96 16.94 -6.49
C GLU A 113 40.09 16.58 -5.52
N THR A 114 39.87 16.72 -4.20
CA THR A 114 40.84 16.29 -3.18
C THR A 114 41.05 14.79 -3.19
N GLU A 115 39.98 13.99 -3.27
CA GLU A 115 40.05 12.53 -3.33
C GLU A 115 40.64 12.02 -4.66
N ILE A 116 40.28 12.62 -5.79
CA ILE A 116 40.85 12.31 -7.11
C ILE A 116 42.33 12.70 -7.16
N LYS A 117 42.71 13.85 -6.60
CA LYS A 117 44.12 14.26 -6.47
C LYS A 117 44.89 13.30 -5.56
N ALA A 118 44.28 12.82 -4.47
CA ALA A 118 44.91 11.84 -3.58
C ALA A 118 45.11 10.49 -4.27
N ALA A 119 44.09 9.96 -4.95
CA ALA A 119 44.18 8.72 -5.72
C ALA A 119 45.17 8.83 -6.90
N ALA A 120 45.18 9.96 -7.62
CA ALA A 120 46.14 10.21 -8.69
C ALA A 120 47.58 10.36 -8.19
N ARG A 121 47.79 10.93 -6.98
CA ARG A 121 49.12 10.99 -6.33
C ARG A 121 49.58 9.60 -5.88
N ALA A 122 48.67 8.78 -5.35
CA ALA A 122 48.97 7.39 -4.98
C ALA A 122 49.36 6.56 -6.22
N ALA A 123 48.59 6.64 -7.30
CA ALA A 123 48.91 5.97 -8.57
C ALA A 123 50.20 6.49 -9.24
N GLN A 124 50.55 7.77 -9.02
CA GLN A 124 51.81 8.36 -9.48
C GLN A 124 53.01 7.88 -8.65
N ALA A 125 52.87 7.79 -7.32
CA ALA A 125 53.89 7.25 -6.43
C ALA A 125 54.17 5.75 -6.71
N ALA A 126 53.15 5.03 -7.19
CA ALA A 126 53.25 3.64 -7.63
C ALA A 126 53.75 3.44 -9.08
N GLY A 127 54.04 4.52 -9.83
CA GLY A 127 54.62 4.44 -11.19
C GLY A 127 53.66 4.05 -12.32
N VAL A 128 52.35 3.90 -12.05
CA VAL A 128 51.36 3.31 -12.98
C VAL A 128 50.65 4.36 -13.86
N LEU A 129 50.88 5.66 -13.61
CA LEU A 129 50.12 6.73 -14.25
C LEU A 129 50.75 7.22 -15.58
N HIS A 130 50.33 6.62 -16.71
CA HIS A 130 50.77 7.04 -18.05
C HIS A 130 50.37 8.49 -18.42
N ARG A 131 51.21 9.16 -19.23
CA ARG A 131 51.06 10.56 -19.69
C ARG A 131 49.67 10.93 -20.26
N PRO A 132 48.97 10.06 -21.04
CA PRO A 132 47.63 10.34 -21.56
C PRO A 132 46.55 10.39 -20.46
N ILE A 133 46.59 9.45 -19.51
CA ILE A 133 45.70 9.39 -18.34
C ILE A 133 45.93 10.61 -17.45
N ARG A 134 47.19 11.01 -17.26
CA ARG A 134 47.55 12.25 -16.53
C ARG A 134 47.02 13.50 -17.23
N ARG A 135 47.07 13.57 -18.56
CA ARG A 135 46.51 14.69 -19.34
C ARG A 135 44.98 14.70 -19.28
N ARG A 136 44.31 13.54 -19.34
CA ARG A 136 42.85 13.40 -19.25
C ARG A 136 42.32 13.67 -17.83
N ALA A 137 42.96 13.16 -16.77
CA ALA A 137 42.65 13.51 -15.38
C ALA A 137 42.84 15.01 -15.09
N ARG A 138 43.91 15.61 -15.63
CA ARG A 138 44.10 17.07 -15.58
C ARG A 138 43.10 17.84 -16.45
N ARG A 139 42.56 17.25 -17.52
CA ARG A 139 41.52 17.84 -18.37
C ARG A 139 40.17 17.81 -17.66
N VAL A 140 39.81 16.69 -17.02
CA VAL A 140 38.62 16.55 -16.17
C VAL A 140 38.70 17.51 -14.97
N ALA A 141 39.86 17.61 -14.31
CA ALA A 141 40.08 18.58 -13.23
C ALA A 141 40.09 20.05 -13.72
N ARG A 142 40.65 20.36 -14.90
CA ARG A 142 40.62 21.72 -15.48
C ARG A 142 39.24 22.14 -16.00
N MET A 143 38.42 21.19 -16.44
CA MET A 143 37.05 21.45 -16.91
C MET A 143 36.03 21.50 -15.76
N GLY A 144 36.47 21.25 -14.52
CA GLY A 144 35.69 21.40 -13.30
C GLY A 144 36.58 21.82 -12.13
N VAL A 145 37.24 22.98 -12.28
CA VAL A 145 37.85 23.91 -11.27
C VAL A 145 39.10 24.55 -11.87
N ASN A 146 39.00 25.80 -12.30
CA ASN A 146 40.15 26.60 -12.71
C ASN A 146 40.45 27.67 -11.64
N ILE A 147 40.94 27.27 -10.46
CA ILE A 147 41.30 28.20 -9.35
C ILE A 147 42.77 28.66 -9.44
N VAL A 148 43.33 28.93 -10.63
CA VAL A 148 44.71 29.46 -10.70
C VAL A 148 44.85 30.81 -11.42
N ARG A 149 43.78 31.42 -11.94
CA ARG A 149 43.86 32.85 -12.34
C ARG A 149 42.61 33.62 -11.93
N ARG A 150 42.82 34.66 -11.12
CA ARG A 150 41.83 35.60 -10.54
C ARG A 150 40.97 36.31 -11.60
N ARG A 151 39.99 35.64 -12.22
CA ARG A 151 38.89 36.33 -12.91
C ARG A 151 37.54 35.75 -12.46
N ARG A 152 36.67 36.64 -11.95
CA ARG A 152 35.29 36.34 -11.54
C ARG A 152 34.47 35.90 -12.76
N ILE A 153 33.77 34.77 -12.65
CA ILE A 153 32.70 34.37 -13.57
C ILE A 153 31.37 34.78 -12.94
N ARG A 154 30.49 35.45 -13.70
CA ARG A 154 29.17 35.93 -13.25
C ARG A 154 28.14 34.78 -13.22
N PRO A 155 27.10 34.87 -12.36
CA PRO A 155 26.11 33.81 -12.19
C PRO A 155 24.98 33.96 -13.22
N ALA A 156 24.98 33.13 -14.26
CA ALA A 156 23.80 32.82 -15.05
C ALA A 156 24.04 31.53 -15.85
N SER A 157 22.98 30.76 -16.02
CA SER A 157 22.85 29.53 -16.79
C SER A 157 23.59 28.29 -16.29
N GLU A 158 22.78 27.45 -15.66
CA GLU A 158 22.45 26.11 -16.14
C GLU A 158 23.54 25.07 -16.07
N VAL A 159 23.25 24.09 -15.20
CA VAL A 159 24.06 22.93 -15.20
C VAL A 159 23.37 21.60 -14.93
N ARG A 160 23.69 20.68 -15.84
CA ARG A 160 23.24 19.31 -16.01
C ARG A 160 24.02 18.27 -15.20
N VAL A 161 23.22 17.34 -14.66
CA VAL A 161 23.53 16.11 -13.90
C VAL A 161 24.31 15.04 -14.69
N SER A 162 24.49 15.22 -16.01
CA SER A 162 25.08 14.25 -16.95
C SER A 162 26.60 13.97 -16.79
N ARG A 163 27.25 14.48 -15.74
CA ARG A 163 28.71 14.44 -15.56
C ARG A 163 29.19 13.71 -14.29
N LEU A 164 28.29 13.11 -13.51
CA LEU A 164 28.63 12.43 -12.24
C LEU A 164 29.11 10.97 -12.41
N LEU A 165 28.56 10.20 -13.35
CA LEU A 165 29.00 8.81 -13.61
C LEU A 165 30.39 8.67 -14.23
N PRO A 166 30.84 9.52 -15.18
CA PRO A 166 32.22 9.50 -15.66
C PRO A 166 33.23 9.73 -14.54
N VAL A 167 32.83 10.48 -13.51
CA VAL A 167 33.65 10.81 -12.34
C VAL A 167 33.66 9.67 -11.32
N ALA A 168 32.54 8.98 -11.11
CA ALA A 168 32.48 7.75 -10.31
C ALA A 168 33.23 6.58 -10.98
N ALA A 169 33.09 6.41 -12.30
CA ALA A 169 33.85 5.45 -13.09
C ALA A 169 35.36 5.75 -13.08
N LEU A 170 35.75 7.04 -13.15
CA LEU A 170 37.14 7.46 -13.02
C LEU A 170 37.67 7.22 -11.59
N ARG A 171 36.87 7.42 -10.55
CA ARG A 171 37.23 7.11 -9.15
C ARG A 171 37.43 5.60 -8.96
N ALA A 172 36.50 4.77 -9.43
CA ALA A 172 36.63 3.31 -9.38
C ALA A 172 37.86 2.80 -10.14
N ALA A 173 38.14 3.35 -11.33
CA ALA A 173 39.33 3.02 -12.11
C ALA A 173 40.65 3.45 -11.42
N LEU A 174 40.67 4.64 -10.79
CA LEU A 174 41.85 5.13 -10.07
C LEU A 174 42.11 4.37 -8.77
N ILE A 175 41.06 3.94 -8.07
CA ILE A 175 41.18 3.09 -6.87
C ILE A 175 41.71 1.71 -7.27
N GLY A 176 41.16 1.08 -8.31
CA GLY A 176 41.68 -0.20 -8.83
C GLY A 176 43.13 -0.11 -9.29
N ALA A 177 43.54 1.00 -9.92
CA ALA A 177 44.93 1.23 -10.31
C ALA A 177 45.88 1.43 -9.12
N ALA A 178 45.42 2.05 -8.03
CA ALA A 178 46.21 2.26 -6.81
C ALA A 178 46.35 0.99 -5.96
N GLU A 179 45.41 0.05 -6.07
CA GLU A 179 45.44 -1.25 -5.36
C GLU A 179 46.22 -2.33 -6.12
N SER A 180 46.42 -2.19 -7.44
CA SER A 180 47.04 -3.21 -8.33
C SER A 180 48.58 -3.19 -8.40
N VAL A 181 49.27 -2.62 -7.41
CA VAL A 181 50.72 -2.30 -7.48
C VAL A 181 51.66 -3.52 -7.52
N ALA A 182 51.16 -4.74 -7.37
CA ALA A 182 52.01 -5.95 -7.32
C ALA A 182 52.18 -6.71 -8.66
N THR A 183 51.36 -6.48 -9.70
CA THR A 183 51.29 -7.44 -10.84
C THR A 183 51.34 -6.84 -12.24
N GLY A 184 51.37 -5.51 -12.40
CA GLY A 184 51.51 -4.86 -13.72
C GLY A 184 50.28 -4.94 -14.64
N VAL A 185 49.14 -5.43 -14.13
CA VAL A 185 47.86 -5.47 -14.84
C VAL A 185 46.84 -4.70 -14.01
N THR A 186 46.10 -3.76 -14.60
CA THR A 186 45.08 -3.05 -13.84
C THR A 186 43.94 -3.99 -13.48
N GLN A 187 43.69 -4.16 -12.19
CA GLN A 187 42.53 -4.86 -11.67
C GLN A 187 41.49 -3.88 -11.14
N GLY A 188 40.29 -3.90 -11.72
CA GLY A 188 39.16 -3.17 -11.16
C GLY A 188 38.67 -3.88 -9.90
N THR A 189 38.70 -3.21 -8.75
CA THR A 189 38.20 -3.75 -7.47
C THR A 189 37.15 -2.80 -6.89
N ASN A 190 36.16 -3.38 -6.21
CA ASN A 190 35.21 -2.63 -5.35
C ASN A 190 35.52 -2.84 -3.85
N GLY A 191 36.75 -3.26 -3.53
CA GLY A 191 37.17 -3.62 -2.18
C GLY A 191 36.77 -5.03 -1.70
N ARG A 192 36.02 -5.82 -2.48
CA ARG A 192 35.65 -7.21 -2.13
C ARG A 192 35.97 -8.28 -3.18
N GLN A 193 36.04 -7.92 -4.46
CA GLN A 193 36.38 -8.84 -5.56
C GLN A 193 37.09 -8.07 -6.70
N SER A 194 37.78 -8.80 -7.58
CA SER A 194 38.54 -8.28 -8.73
C SER A 194 37.84 -8.69 -10.03
N TRP A 195 37.62 -7.76 -10.96
CA TRP A 195 36.60 -7.92 -12.02
C TRP A 195 37.04 -7.60 -13.46
N TYR A 196 38.25 -7.07 -13.67
CA TYR A 196 38.76 -6.77 -15.02
C TYR A 196 40.29 -6.83 -15.04
N ALA A 197 40.88 -7.32 -16.13
CA ALA A 197 42.33 -7.38 -16.33
C ALA A 197 42.65 -6.80 -17.72
N GLY A 198 43.07 -5.52 -17.77
CA GLY A 198 43.35 -4.82 -19.02
C GLY A 198 43.96 -3.43 -18.80
N GLU A 199 44.32 -2.73 -19.88
CA GLU A 199 44.84 -1.36 -19.78
C GLU A 199 43.73 -0.38 -19.37
N LEU A 200 44.05 0.53 -18.44
CA LEU A 200 43.11 1.54 -17.93
C LEU A 200 42.46 2.40 -19.03
N THR A 201 43.19 2.60 -20.13
CA THR A 201 42.74 3.37 -21.29
C THR A 201 41.60 2.67 -22.02
N GLU A 202 41.70 1.34 -22.20
CA GLU A 202 40.71 0.51 -22.87
C GLU A 202 39.42 0.40 -22.06
N PHE A 203 39.54 0.27 -20.73
CA PHE A 203 38.39 0.31 -19.82
C PHE A 203 37.61 1.63 -19.95
N TYR A 204 38.32 2.76 -19.98
CA TYR A 204 37.74 4.10 -20.08
C TYR A 204 37.03 4.34 -21.41
N ASP A 205 37.70 4.05 -22.52
CA ASP A 205 37.13 4.25 -23.87
C ASP A 205 35.94 3.30 -24.12
N THR A 206 35.92 2.13 -23.48
CA THR A 206 34.84 1.14 -23.65
C THR A 206 33.61 1.43 -22.77
N HIS A 207 33.77 1.82 -21.50
CA HIS A 207 32.64 1.87 -20.56
C HIS A 207 32.13 3.27 -20.28
N VAL A 208 32.99 4.28 -20.33
CA VAL A 208 32.61 5.67 -19.99
C VAL A 208 31.97 6.38 -21.19
N ASP A 209 32.51 6.17 -22.40
CA ASP A 209 31.96 6.75 -23.63
C ASP A 209 30.57 6.17 -23.98
N ARG A 210 30.30 4.92 -23.58
CA ARG A 210 29.00 4.23 -23.75
C ARG A 210 27.89 4.77 -22.84
N VAL A 211 28.24 5.31 -21.68
CA VAL A 211 27.30 5.87 -20.69
C VAL A 211 26.85 7.31 -21.06
N GLY A 212 27.33 7.85 -22.19
CA GLY A 212 27.22 9.27 -22.56
C GLY A 212 25.84 9.84 -22.93
N ARG A 213 24.72 9.10 -22.81
CA ARG A 213 23.39 9.63 -23.12
C ARG A 213 22.46 9.60 -21.89
N TYR A 214 22.26 10.78 -21.31
CA TYR A 214 21.23 11.04 -20.30
C TYR A 214 20.08 11.83 -20.93
N ALA A 215 18.87 11.34 -20.78
CA ALA A 215 17.65 12.10 -21.05
C ALA A 215 16.96 12.42 -19.72
N CYS A 216 16.75 13.70 -19.43
CA CYS A 216 15.85 14.14 -18.37
C CYS A 216 14.45 14.21 -18.96
N ALA A 217 13.59 13.26 -18.63
CA ALA A 217 12.19 13.33 -18.99
C ALA A 217 11.44 14.23 -17.98
N PRO A 218 10.45 15.04 -18.42
CA PRO A 218 9.58 15.76 -17.49
C PRO A 218 8.86 14.77 -16.57
N PRO A 219 8.30 15.15 -15.41
CA PRO A 219 7.42 14.22 -14.70
C PRO A 219 6.24 13.81 -15.61
N PRO A 220 5.77 12.55 -15.56
CA PRO A 220 4.57 12.13 -16.25
C PRO A 220 3.42 13.06 -15.90
N ALA A 221 2.51 13.24 -16.85
CA ALA A 221 1.24 13.89 -16.56
C ALA A 221 0.56 13.16 -15.40
N GLN A 222 -0.24 13.88 -14.61
CA GLN A 222 -1.04 13.20 -13.62
C GLN A 222 -1.92 12.15 -14.31
N PRO A 223 -2.02 10.93 -13.74
CA PRO A 223 -3.00 9.97 -14.19
C PRO A 223 -4.34 10.70 -14.30
N SER A 224 -4.99 10.54 -15.44
CA SER A 224 -6.32 11.05 -15.68
C SER A 224 -7.08 10.05 -16.50
N ILE A 225 -8.39 10.01 -16.30
CA ILE A 225 -9.31 9.17 -17.06
C ILE A 225 -10.43 10.08 -17.52
N ASP A 226 -10.69 10.09 -18.82
CA ASP A 226 -11.67 10.98 -19.47
C ASP A 226 -11.53 12.45 -19.07
N GLY A 227 -10.29 12.90 -18.88
CA GLY A 227 -9.96 14.27 -18.47
C GLY A 227 -10.12 14.57 -16.97
N GLN A 228 -10.60 13.61 -16.16
CA GLN A 228 -10.70 13.76 -14.71
C GLN A 228 -9.38 13.39 -14.02
N SER A 229 -8.92 14.23 -13.10
CA SER A 229 -7.75 13.95 -12.25
C SER A 229 -8.13 13.04 -11.07
N ALA A 230 -7.13 12.39 -10.49
CA ALA A 230 -7.36 11.46 -9.37
C ALA A 230 -7.89 12.21 -8.15
N ASN A 231 -8.79 11.58 -7.40
CA ASN A 231 -9.36 12.17 -6.20
C ASN A 231 -8.28 12.47 -5.14
N THR A 232 -8.43 13.63 -4.50
CA THR A 232 -7.62 14.05 -3.34
C THR A 232 -8.46 14.03 -2.07
N PHE A 233 -7.86 13.64 -0.95
CA PHE A 233 -8.59 13.50 0.32
C PHE A 233 -7.90 14.30 1.43
N PRO A 234 -8.59 15.25 2.08
CA PRO A 234 -7.98 16.13 3.08
C PRO A 234 -7.55 15.37 4.34
N ASP A 235 -8.24 14.28 4.69
CA ASP A 235 -7.92 13.46 5.86
C ASP A 235 -6.70 12.54 5.68
N VAL A 236 -6.08 12.52 4.49
CA VAL A 236 -4.90 11.68 4.22
C VAL A 236 -3.73 11.99 5.14
N GLU A 237 -3.55 13.25 5.54
CA GLU A 237 -2.47 13.64 6.45
C GLU A 237 -2.57 12.90 7.79
N TYR A 238 -3.80 12.73 8.28
CA TYR A 238 -4.08 12.10 9.57
C TYR A 238 -4.13 10.58 9.45
N VAL A 239 -4.89 10.10 8.46
CA VAL A 239 -5.11 8.67 8.20
C VAL A 239 -3.83 7.99 7.69
N GLY A 240 -2.91 8.75 7.08
CA GLY A 240 -1.62 8.27 6.60
C GLY A 240 -0.70 7.72 7.69
N LEU A 241 -0.91 8.05 8.96
CA LEU A 241 -0.13 7.47 10.06
C LEU A 241 -0.68 6.14 10.56
N LEU A 242 -1.87 5.73 10.10
CA LEU A 242 -2.48 4.47 10.50
C LEU A 242 -1.77 3.29 9.81
N PRO A 243 -1.73 2.12 10.47
CA PRO A 243 -1.18 0.90 9.89
C PRO A 243 -2.02 0.46 8.68
N LYS A 244 -1.49 -0.52 7.92
CA LYS A 244 -2.26 -1.19 6.87
C LYS A 244 -3.58 -1.69 7.45
N ASP A 245 -4.69 -1.34 6.78
CA ASP A 245 -6.08 -1.59 7.21
C ASP A 245 -6.57 -0.84 8.45
N GLY A 246 -5.82 0.13 8.99
CA GLY A 246 -6.24 0.91 10.15
C GLY A 246 -7.55 1.69 9.95
N THR A 247 -7.89 2.03 8.70
CA THR A 247 -9.15 2.68 8.33
C THR A 247 -10.38 1.83 8.64
N LYS A 248 -10.28 0.49 8.67
CA LYS A 248 -11.44 -0.40 8.85
C LYS A 248 -12.26 -0.09 10.11
N GLY A 249 -11.59 0.16 11.23
CA GLY A 249 -12.25 0.50 12.49
C GLY A 249 -12.17 1.97 12.86
N HIS A 250 -11.18 2.70 12.34
CA HIS A 250 -11.01 4.12 12.65
C HIS A 250 -12.17 4.96 12.11
N LEU A 251 -12.60 4.73 10.86
CA LEU A 251 -13.64 5.56 10.24
C LEU A 251 -14.96 5.48 10.99
N LEU A 252 -15.39 4.28 11.40
CA LEU A 252 -16.61 4.09 12.17
C LEU A 252 -16.54 4.71 13.57
N GLU A 253 -15.39 4.61 14.26
CA GLU A 253 -15.21 5.30 15.53
C GLU A 253 -15.17 6.83 15.35
N ARG A 254 -14.60 7.32 14.25
CA ARG A 254 -14.65 8.74 13.90
C ARG A 254 -16.10 9.20 13.77
N GLU A 255 -16.93 8.50 12.99
CA GLU A 255 -18.33 8.89 12.82
C GLU A 255 -19.06 8.92 14.16
N ALA A 256 -18.85 7.90 15.02
CA ALA A 256 -19.42 7.88 16.37
C ALA A 256 -19.06 9.13 17.20
N LEU A 257 -17.78 9.48 17.24
CA LEU A 257 -17.30 10.68 17.95
C LEU A 257 -17.88 11.96 17.32
N ARG A 258 -18.01 12.02 15.99
CA ARG A 258 -18.61 13.18 15.30
C ARG A 258 -20.10 13.35 15.63
N TYR A 259 -20.81 12.28 15.96
CA TYR A 259 -22.19 12.33 16.44
C TYR A 259 -22.31 12.58 17.95
N GLY A 260 -21.21 12.80 18.68
CA GLY A 260 -21.24 13.07 20.12
C GLY A 260 -21.26 11.81 21.00
N LEU A 261 -21.04 10.63 20.42
CA LEU A 261 -21.02 9.37 21.16
C LEU A 261 -19.65 9.12 21.77
N ASN A 262 -19.62 8.52 22.96
CA ASN A 262 -18.39 8.12 23.62
C ASN A 262 -17.86 6.81 23.03
N SER A 263 -16.55 6.55 23.14
CA SER A 263 -15.94 5.30 22.65
C SER A 263 -15.00 4.62 23.64
N VAL A 264 -14.90 3.29 23.55
CA VAL A 264 -13.88 2.48 24.23
C VAL A 264 -13.25 1.52 23.22
N ARG A 265 -11.96 1.70 22.92
CA ARG A 265 -11.20 0.87 21.97
C ARG A 265 -10.23 -0.07 22.67
N PHE A 266 -10.09 -1.28 22.11
CA PHE A 266 -9.15 -2.31 22.54
C PHE A 266 -8.10 -2.65 21.45
N PRO A 267 -6.93 -3.20 21.82
CA PRO A 267 -5.82 -3.45 20.89
C PRO A 267 -6.12 -4.52 19.84
N ASN A 268 -7.05 -5.44 20.13
CA ASN A 268 -7.51 -6.43 19.16
C ASN A 268 -8.38 -5.80 18.05
N GLY A 269 -8.65 -4.49 18.12
CA GLY A 269 -9.44 -3.72 17.16
C GLY A 269 -10.95 -3.80 17.35
N THR A 270 -11.41 -4.35 18.47
CA THR A 270 -12.76 -4.13 18.96
C THR A 270 -12.88 -2.72 19.52
N PHE A 271 -14.01 -2.06 19.29
CA PHE A 271 -14.39 -0.85 20.02
C PHE A 271 -15.89 -0.83 20.28
N LEU A 272 -16.28 -0.22 21.39
CA LEU A 272 -17.66 0.03 21.75
C LEU A 272 -17.92 1.53 21.66
N VAL A 273 -19.12 1.89 21.28
CA VAL A 273 -19.60 3.27 21.32
C VAL A 273 -20.87 3.32 22.15
N SER A 274 -21.06 4.41 22.88
CA SER A 274 -22.22 4.58 23.75
C SER A 274 -22.76 6.00 23.72
N ASP A 275 -24.06 6.13 23.82
CA ASP A 275 -24.72 7.42 24.02
C ASP A 275 -24.69 7.84 25.51
N ALA A 276 -25.42 8.91 25.83
CA ALA A 276 -25.54 9.41 27.20
C ALA A 276 -26.41 8.51 28.09
N ASP A 277 -27.35 7.77 27.51
CA ASP A 277 -28.28 6.88 28.21
C ASP A 277 -27.69 5.49 28.47
N GLY A 278 -26.51 5.20 27.92
CA GLY A 278 -25.79 3.95 28.12
C GLY A 278 -26.15 2.85 27.11
N ARG A 279 -26.93 3.16 26.05
CA ARG A 279 -27.12 2.26 24.90
C ARG A 279 -25.77 2.07 24.20
N GLN A 280 -25.49 0.85 23.75
CA GLN A 280 -24.18 0.50 23.21
C GLN A 280 -24.26 -0.15 21.84
N LEU A 281 -23.28 0.20 21.01
CA LEU A 281 -22.95 -0.45 19.74
C LEU A 281 -21.52 -0.96 19.81
N ASN A 282 -21.28 -2.15 19.30
CA ASN A 282 -19.95 -2.76 19.29
C ASN A 282 -19.49 -3.10 17.87
N PHE A 283 -18.23 -2.81 17.59
CA PHE A 283 -17.63 -3.08 16.30
C PHE A 283 -16.35 -3.89 16.48
N LYS A 284 -16.10 -4.77 15.53
CA LYS A 284 -14.80 -5.42 15.35
C LYS A 284 -14.21 -4.92 14.04
N TRP A 285 -13.29 -3.97 14.08
CA TRP A 285 -12.86 -3.24 12.88
C TRP A 285 -14.06 -2.65 12.14
N GLY A 286 -14.29 -3.04 10.88
CA GLY A 286 -15.46 -2.66 10.08
C GLY A 286 -16.54 -3.74 10.02
N ARG A 287 -16.51 -4.75 10.90
CA ARG A 287 -17.56 -5.77 10.94
C ARG A 287 -18.86 -5.16 11.44
N SER A 288 -19.93 -5.47 10.72
CA SER A 288 -21.27 -4.99 11.02
C SER A 288 -21.84 -5.59 12.30
N PRO A 289 -22.32 -4.75 13.25
CA PRO A 289 -23.12 -5.24 14.38
C PRO A 289 -24.52 -5.70 13.95
N ILE A 290 -25.02 -5.20 12.81
CA ILE A 290 -26.32 -5.57 12.24
C ILE A 290 -26.25 -6.82 11.35
N ALA A 291 -25.11 -7.51 11.30
CA ALA A 291 -24.94 -8.81 10.66
C ALA A 291 -24.84 -9.93 11.70
N SER A 292 -25.75 -10.90 11.64
CA SER A 292 -25.75 -12.05 12.57
C SER A 292 -24.58 -13.00 12.29
N GLY A 293 -24.09 -13.71 13.31
CA GLY A 293 -23.06 -14.74 13.12
C GLY A 293 -23.48 -15.85 12.14
N VAL A 294 -24.78 -16.14 12.06
CA VAL A 294 -25.36 -17.08 11.10
C VAL A 294 -25.26 -16.53 9.67
N SER A 295 -25.59 -15.27 9.44
CA SER A 295 -25.44 -14.62 8.11
C SER A 295 -23.99 -14.65 7.63
N LEU A 296 -23.02 -14.44 8.53
CA LEU A 296 -21.59 -14.56 8.23
C LEU A 296 -21.22 -15.97 7.78
N SER A 297 -21.75 -16.99 8.46
CA SER A 297 -21.52 -18.40 8.11
C SER A 297 -22.11 -18.76 6.75
N ILE A 298 -23.30 -18.24 6.43
CA ILE A 298 -23.94 -18.44 5.12
C ILE A 298 -23.10 -17.79 4.02
N CYS A 299 -22.70 -16.51 4.19
CA CYS A 299 -21.90 -15.77 3.22
C CYS A 299 -20.53 -16.41 2.98
N SER A 300 -19.94 -17.05 4.01
CA SER A 300 -18.66 -17.76 3.90
C SER A 300 -18.79 -19.09 3.16
N TYR A 301 -20.00 -19.62 2.98
CA TYR A 301 -20.27 -20.88 2.30
C TYR A 301 -20.95 -20.63 0.94
N LYS A 302 -20.14 -20.65 -0.12
CA LYS A 302 -20.55 -20.28 -1.49
C LYS A 302 -21.78 -21.04 -1.99
N GLU A 303 -21.93 -22.32 -1.66
CA GLU A 303 -23.07 -23.11 -2.12
C GLU A 303 -24.38 -22.74 -1.43
N ALA A 304 -24.36 -22.48 -0.10
CA ALA A 304 -25.56 -21.98 0.59
C ALA A 304 -25.94 -20.59 0.08
N THR A 305 -24.96 -19.70 -0.09
CA THR A 305 -25.19 -18.37 -0.67
C THR A 305 -25.82 -18.47 -2.05
N ARG A 306 -25.21 -19.25 -2.97
CA ARG A 306 -25.73 -19.46 -4.32
C ARG A 306 -27.17 -19.99 -4.31
N ARG A 307 -27.46 -20.97 -3.45
CA ARG A 307 -28.79 -21.59 -3.37
C ARG A 307 -29.86 -20.59 -2.91
N LEU A 308 -29.56 -19.76 -1.91
CA LEU A 308 -30.50 -18.74 -1.43
C LEU A 308 -30.72 -17.64 -2.48
N LEU A 309 -29.66 -17.20 -3.16
CA LEU A 309 -29.76 -16.21 -4.24
C LEU A 309 -30.60 -16.72 -5.41
N ALA A 310 -30.40 -17.98 -5.82
CA ALA A 310 -31.16 -18.57 -6.91
C ALA A 310 -32.67 -18.70 -6.63
N GLN A 311 -33.09 -18.76 -5.35
CA GLN A 311 -34.50 -18.84 -4.97
C GLN A 311 -35.27 -17.52 -5.15
N VAL A 312 -34.56 -16.41 -5.29
CA VAL A 312 -35.13 -15.06 -5.45
C VAL A 312 -34.75 -14.43 -6.80
N ASP A 313 -34.49 -15.28 -7.79
CA ASP A 313 -34.14 -14.89 -9.17
C ASP A 313 -32.95 -13.93 -9.27
N VAL A 314 -32.00 -14.02 -8.34
CA VAL A 314 -30.71 -13.31 -8.44
C VAL A 314 -29.77 -14.15 -9.31
N PRO A 315 -29.18 -13.57 -10.38
CA PRO A 315 -28.33 -14.31 -11.29
C PRO A 315 -27.02 -14.70 -10.59
N VAL A 316 -26.71 -15.99 -10.61
CA VAL A 316 -25.50 -16.58 -10.02
C VAL A 316 -24.86 -17.56 -11.00
N PRO A 317 -23.52 -17.73 -11.00
CA PRO A 317 -22.88 -18.74 -11.83
C PRO A 317 -23.40 -20.14 -11.49
N ARG A 318 -23.78 -20.90 -12.51
CA ARG A 318 -24.13 -22.32 -12.37
C ARG A 318 -22.90 -23.08 -11.93
N GLY A 319 -22.95 -23.73 -10.77
CA GLY A 319 -21.80 -24.44 -10.24
C GLY A 319 -22.15 -25.35 -9.06
N ARG A 320 -21.22 -26.26 -8.75
CA ARG A 320 -21.38 -27.30 -7.71
C ARG A 320 -20.07 -27.57 -6.99
N VAL A 321 -20.14 -27.90 -5.70
CA VAL A 321 -19.00 -28.38 -4.89
C VAL A 321 -18.77 -29.89 -5.11
N PHE A 322 -17.51 -30.27 -5.19
CA PHE A 322 -17.04 -31.64 -5.31
C PHE A 322 -15.99 -31.92 -4.24
N GLY A 323 -16.05 -33.12 -3.66
CA GLY A 323 -14.99 -33.62 -2.79
C GLY A 323 -13.70 -33.86 -3.57
N ALA A 324 -12.56 -33.84 -2.88
CA ALA A 324 -11.25 -34.13 -3.49
C ALA A 324 -11.19 -35.51 -4.19
N ASP A 325 -12.03 -36.45 -3.77
CA ASP A 325 -12.20 -37.80 -4.34
C ASP A 325 -13.20 -37.88 -5.51
N GLN A 326 -13.80 -36.75 -5.92
CA GLN A 326 -14.91 -36.70 -6.89
C GLN A 326 -14.52 -36.10 -8.24
N LEU A 327 -13.27 -36.27 -8.68
CA LEU A 327 -12.74 -35.69 -9.92
C LEU A 327 -13.57 -36.07 -11.16
N ASP A 328 -13.92 -37.35 -11.32
CA ASP A 328 -14.72 -37.79 -12.47
C ASP A 328 -16.10 -37.14 -12.52
N LYS A 329 -16.77 -37.03 -11.35
CA LYS A 329 -18.07 -36.36 -11.24
C LYS A 329 -17.98 -34.87 -11.57
N ALA A 330 -16.85 -34.24 -11.26
CA ALA A 330 -16.59 -32.84 -11.58
C ALA A 330 -16.40 -32.63 -13.09
N LEU A 331 -15.67 -33.52 -13.75
CA LEU A 331 -15.50 -33.51 -15.21
C LEU A 331 -16.84 -33.72 -15.93
N ASP A 332 -17.63 -34.72 -15.51
CA ASP A 332 -18.94 -34.99 -16.11
C ASP A 332 -19.96 -33.88 -15.84
N TYR A 333 -19.78 -33.13 -14.75
CA TYR A 333 -20.55 -31.93 -14.51
C TYR A 333 -20.13 -30.78 -15.43
N ALA A 334 -18.83 -30.55 -15.62
CA ALA A 334 -18.31 -29.54 -16.53
C ALA A 334 -18.82 -29.76 -17.97
N ASP A 335 -18.79 -31.00 -18.46
CA ASP A 335 -19.32 -31.36 -19.78
C ASP A 335 -20.80 -31.05 -19.94
N ARG A 336 -21.59 -31.21 -18.85
CA ARG A 336 -23.03 -30.93 -18.86
C ARG A 336 -23.36 -29.44 -18.79
N ILE A 337 -22.61 -28.64 -18.02
CA ILE A 337 -22.86 -27.19 -17.91
C ILE A 337 -22.27 -26.41 -19.09
N GLY A 338 -21.29 -26.98 -19.79
CA GLY A 338 -20.59 -26.39 -20.92
C GLY A 338 -19.39 -25.54 -20.51
N TYR A 339 -18.43 -25.42 -21.43
CA TYR A 339 -17.22 -24.63 -21.29
C TYR A 339 -17.41 -23.21 -21.85
N PRO A 340 -16.69 -22.18 -21.34
CA PRO A 340 -15.63 -22.28 -20.33
C PRO A 340 -16.13 -22.39 -18.88
N VAL A 341 -15.32 -23.04 -18.04
CA VAL A 341 -15.55 -23.21 -16.60
C VAL A 341 -14.43 -22.62 -15.75
N VAL A 342 -14.69 -22.46 -14.46
CA VAL A 342 -13.74 -22.07 -13.42
C VAL A 342 -13.63 -23.22 -12.42
N CYS A 343 -12.40 -23.57 -12.06
CA CYS A 343 -12.08 -24.49 -10.99
C CYS A 343 -11.47 -23.71 -9.82
N LYS A 344 -12.06 -23.81 -8.62
CA LYS A 344 -11.56 -23.10 -7.43
C LYS A 344 -11.76 -23.88 -6.13
N PRO A 345 -10.87 -23.76 -5.13
CA PRO A 345 -11.11 -24.32 -3.80
C PRO A 345 -12.34 -23.70 -3.13
N VAL A 346 -13.02 -24.48 -2.29
CA VAL A 346 -14.12 -23.99 -1.45
C VAL A 346 -13.61 -22.92 -0.48
N ALA A 347 -12.51 -23.22 0.23
CA ALA A 347 -11.92 -22.40 1.29
C ALA A 347 -10.74 -21.51 0.85
N GLY A 348 -10.69 -21.10 -0.43
CA GLY A 348 -9.62 -20.25 -0.95
C GLY A 348 -9.71 -18.79 -0.50
N LEU A 349 -8.59 -18.23 -0.04
CA LEU A 349 -8.41 -16.79 0.17
C LEU A 349 -7.64 -16.17 -1.02
N ARG A 350 -8.05 -14.98 -1.46
CA ARG A 350 -7.31 -14.12 -2.42
C ARG A 350 -6.98 -14.76 -3.77
N GLY A 351 -7.83 -15.66 -4.27
CA GLY A 351 -7.66 -16.26 -5.60
C GLY A 351 -6.58 -17.35 -5.67
N ILE A 352 -6.02 -17.79 -4.54
CA ILE A 352 -5.07 -18.91 -4.52
C ILE A 352 -5.81 -20.19 -4.93
N GLY A 353 -5.24 -20.93 -5.89
CA GLY A 353 -5.82 -22.17 -6.41
C GLY A 353 -7.00 -21.98 -7.38
N VAL A 354 -7.27 -20.74 -7.80
CA VAL A 354 -8.33 -20.47 -8.79
C VAL A 354 -7.77 -20.58 -10.20
N VAL A 355 -8.31 -21.48 -11.00
CA VAL A 355 -8.04 -21.61 -12.44
C VAL A 355 -9.29 -21.17 -13.18
N THR A 356 -9.20 -20.08 -13.93
CA THR A 356 -10.33 -19.48 -14.66
C THR A 356 -10.24 -19.73 -16.16
N ASN A 357 -11.36 -19.60 -16.86
CA ASN A 357 -11.43 -19.69 -18.33
C ASN A 357 -10.82 -21.01 -18.84
N VAL A 358 -11.15 -22.12 -18.17
CA VAL A 358 -10.84 -23.47 -18.63
C VAL A 358 -11.81 -23.79 -19.76
N ARG A 359 -11.30 -24.02 -20.97
CA ARG A 359 -12.09 -24.07 -22.21
C ARG A 359 -12.40 -25.48 -22.70
N SER A 360 -11.78 -26.50 -22.13
CA SER A 360 -12.01 -27.89 -22.51
C SER A 360 -11.85 -28.87 -21.35
N ARG A 361 -12.29 -30.12 -21.56
CA ARG A 361 -12.12 -31.20 -20.59
C ARG A 361 -10.65 -31.50 -20.32
N GLU A 362 -9.81 -31.44 -21.35
CA GLU A 362 -8.37 -31.67 -21.24
C GLU A 362 -7.70 -30.59 -20.37
N GLU A 363 -8.05 -29.32 -20.59
CA GLU A 363 -7.57 -28.23 -19.74
C GLU A 363 -8.05 -28.39 -18.30
N LEU A 364 -9.29 -28.86 -18.09
CA LEU A 364 -9.83 -29.09 -16.75
C LEU A 364 -9.10 -30.24 -16.03
N VAL A 365 -8.77 -31.32 -16.73
CA VAL A 365 -7.96 -32.42 -16.18
C VAL A 365 -6.61 -31.90 -15.70
N VAL A 366 -5.95 -31.05 -16.49
CA VAL A 366 -4.67 -30.42 -16.10
C VAL A 366 -4.87 -29.53 -14.87
N ALA A 367 -5.92 -28.72 -14.84
CA ALA A 367 -6.22 -27.85 -13.70
C ALA A 367 -6.46 -28.64 -12.40
N LEU A 368 -7.21 -29.75 -12.48
CA LEU A 368 -7.50 -30.64 -11.36
C LEU A 368 -6.25 -31.41 -10.89
N ASP A 369 -5.40 -31.86 -11.81
CA ASP A 369 -4.12 -32.51 -11.46
C ASP A 369 -3.16 -31.54 -10.74
N LEU A 370 -3.08 -30.29 -11.21
CA LEU A 370 -2.34 -29.23 -10.52
C LEU A 370 -2.92 -28.92 -9.13
N TYR A 371 -4.26 -28.89 -9.02
CA TYR A 371 -4.95 -28.68 -7.75
C TYR A 371 -4.63 -29.81 -6.76
N ALA A 372 -4.76 -31.07 -7.19
CA ALA A 372 -4.49 -32.27 -6.38
C ALA A 372 -3.03 -32.32 -5.88
N LYS A 373 -2.07 -31.83 -6.68
CA LYS A 373 -0.65 -31.77 -6.32
C LYS A 373 -0.27 -30.56 -5.45
N SER A 374 -1.18 -29.63 -5.26
CA SER A 374 -0.95 -28.42 -4.46
C SER A 374 -1.18 -28.69 -2.97
N GLN A 375 -0.86 -27.72 -2.12
CA GLN A 375 -1.19 -27.76 -0.69
C GLN A 375 -2.70 -27.80 -0.40
N LEU A 376 -3.54 -27.59 -1.42
CA LEU A 376 -5.00 -27.60 -1.34
C LEU A 376 -5.61 -28.91 -1.87
N GLY A 377 -4.79 -29.91 -2.25
CA GLY A 377 -5.26 -31.11 -2.92
C GLY A 377 -6.23 -31.99 -2.11
N SER A 378 -6.27 -31.82 -0.78
CA SER A 378 -7.23 -32.49 0.11
C SER A 378 -8.52 -31.71 0.31
N ASP A 379 -8.61 -30.47 -0.16
CA ASP A 379 -9.75 -29.59 0.08
C ASP A 379 -10.79 -29.75 -1.02
N ASP A 380 -12.07 -29.68 -0.63
CA ASP A 380 -13.19 -29.60 -1.57
C ASP A 380 -13.01 -28.43 -2.55
N PHE A 381 -13.48 -28.62 -3.78
CA PHE A 381 -13.39 -27.64 -4.85
C PHE A 381 -14.73 -27.42 -5.54
N VAL A 382 -14.81 -26.35 -6.32
CA VAL A 382 -16.00 -25.91 -7.04
C VAL A 382 -15.68 -25.88 -8.52
N ILE A 383 -16.56 -26.49 -9.33
CA ILE A 383 -16.65 -26.24 -10.76
C ILE A 383 -17.86 -25.35 -11.01
N GLU A 384 -17.64 -24.21 -11.67
CA GLU A 384 -18.69 -23.27 -12.03
C GLU A 384 -18.51 -22.71 -13.43
N GLN A 385 -19.60 -22.23 -14.03
CA GLN A 385 -19.58 -21.51 -15.30
C GLN A 385 -18.64 -20.31 -15.21
N HIS A 386 -17.77 -20.14 -16.21
CA HIS A 386 -16.99 -18.92 -16.34
C HIS A 386 -17.89 -17.79 -16.85
N VAL A 387 -17.93 -16.70 -16.09
CA VAL A 387 -18.69 -15.50 -16.43
C VAL A 387 -17.70 -14.38 -16.75
N THR A 388 -17.96 -13.67 -17.84
CA THR A 388 -17.23 -12.46 -18.23
C THR A 388 -17.95 -11.21 -17.73
N GLY A 389 -17.19 -10.14 -17.57
CA GLY A 389 -17.70 -8.83 -17.16
C GLY A 389 -16.65 -8.06 -16.36
N SER A 390 -16.90 -6.78 -16.16
CA SER A 390 -16.09 -5.95 -15.27
C SER A 390 -16.41 -6.27 -13.81
N ASP A 391 -15.42 -6.12 -12.92
CA ASP A 391 -15.56 -6.45 -11.50
C ASP A 391 -16.16 -5.27 -10.72
N TYR A 392 -17.39 -5.44 -10.23
CA TYR A 392 -18.10 -4.46 -9.40
C TYR A 392 -18.16 -4.90 -7.94
N ARG A 393 -17.84 -3.96 -7.05
CA ARG A 393 -18.11 -4.03 -5.62
C ARG A 393 -19.28 -3.10 -5.30
N ILE A 394 -20.48 -3.65 -5.15
CA ILE A 394 -21.69 -2.90 -4.79
C ILE A 394 -21.89 -2.98 -3.28
N VAL A 395 -22.10 -1.84 -2.62
CA VAL A 395 -22.33 -1.78 -1.17
C VAL A 395 -23.81 -1.53 -0.93
N VAL A 396 -24.44 -2.42 -0.18
CA VAL A 396 -25.84 -2.32 0.24
C VAL A 396 -25.89 -2.11 1.75
N ILE A 397 -26.63 -1.09 2.16
CA ILE A 397 -26.82 -0.72 3.57
C ILE A 397 -28.29 -0.43 3.79
N GLY A 398 -28.92 -1.13 4.74
CA GLY A 398 -30.31 -0.84 5.12
C GLY A 398 -31.33 -0.96 3.99
N GLY A 399 -31.11 -1.88 3.04
CA GLY A 399 -32.00 -2.08 1.89
C GLY A 399 -31.69 -1.18 0.68
N GLU A 400 -30.63 -0.37 0.73
CA GLU A 400 -30.31 0.58 -0.34
C GLU A 400 -28.88 0.37 -0.88
N VAL A 401 -28.71 0.51 -2.20
CA VAL A 401 -27.38 0.57 -2.82
C VAL A 401 -26.79 1.95 -2.61
N VAL A 402 -25.80 2.03 -1.71
CA VAL A 402 -25.16 3.30 -1.34
C VAL A 402 -23.92 3.60 -2.16
N ALA A 403 -23.21 2.57 -2.65
CA ALA A 403 -22.00 2.72 -3.44
C ALA A 403 -21.85 1.58 -4.44
N ALA A 404 -21.17 1.82 -5.55
CA ALA A 404 -20.77 0.81 -6.51
C ALA A 404 -19.42 1.16 -7.09
N VAL A 405 -18.45 0.28 -6.89
CA VAL A 405 -17.06 0.51 -7.30
C VAL A 405 -16.67 -0.49 -8.38
N VAL A 406 -16.34 0.01 -9.58
CA VAL A 406 -15.64 -0.81 -10.58
C VAL A 406 -14.19 -0.94 -10.15
N ARG A 407 -13.69 -2.17 -10.18
CA ARG A 407 -12.28 -2.48 -9.97
C ARG A 407 -11.68 -2.83 -11.30
N GLU A 408 -10.60 -2.16 -11.65
CA GLU A 408 -9.81 -2.49 -12.83
C GLU A 408 -8.45 -3.07 -12.44
N PRO A 409 -7.88 -3.96 -13.27
CA PRO A 409 -6.52 -4.44 -13.05
C PRO A 409 -5.51 -3.30 -13.00
N ALA A 410 -4.39 -3.52 -12.33
CA ALA A 410 -3.30 -2.55 -12.29
C ALA A 410 -2.88 -2.21 -13.72
N SER A 411 -2.78 -0.92 -14.04
CA SER A 411 -2.46 -0.43 -15.39
C SER A 411 -1.67 0.87 -15.34
N VAL A 412 -1.04 1.22 -16.47
CA VAL A 412 -0.48 2.55 -16.73
C VAL A 412 -0.86 3.00 -18.14
N ILE A 413 -0.94 4.32 -18.36
CA ILE A 413 -1.24 4.90 -19.66
C ILE A 413 0.06 5.47 -20.23
N GLY A 414 0.41 5.05 -21.45
CA GLY A 414 1.56 5.56 -22.17
C GLY A 414 1.42 7.03 -22.53
N ASP A 415 2.55 7.74 -22.53
CA ASP A 415 2.64 9.12 -22.99
C ASP A 415 3.71 9.30 -24.08
N GLY A 416 4.22 8.19 -24.63
CA GLY A 416 5.28 8.18 -25.65
C GLY A 416 6.65 8.65 -25.16
N VAL A 417 6.77 9.02 -23.88
CA VAL A 417 8.00 9.56 -23.29
C VAL A 417 8.54 8.65 -22.20
N HIS A 418 7.69 8.17 -21.30
CA HIS A 418 8.07 7.47 -20.08
C HIS A 418 8.01 5.96 -20.19
N THR A 419 8.92 5.28 -19.49
CA THR A 419 8.89 3.82 -19.42
C THR A 419 7.73 3.34 -18.53
N ILE A 420 7.36 2.07 -18.64
CA ILE A 420 6.34 1.48 -17.76
C ILE A 420 6.71 1.62 -16.27
N VAL A 421 7.99 1.47 -15.91
CA VAL A 421 8.46 1.66 -14.52
C VAL A 421 8.22 3.10 -14.05
N ASP A 422 8.56 4.07 -14.89
CA ASP A 422 8.39 5.50 -14.60
C ASP A 422 6.91 5.83 -14.31
N LEU A 423 6.02 5.31 -15.16
CA LEU A 423 4.58 5.50 -15.04
C LEU A 423 4.03 4.81 -13.78
N ILE A 424 4.52 3.60 -13.44
CA ILE A 424 4.15 2.89 -12.21
C ILE A 424 4.54 3.68 -10.97
N GLU A 425 5.78 4.17 -10.90
CA GLU A 425 6.28 4.93 -9.76
C GLU A 425 5.52 6.25 -9.58
N TYR A 426 5.24 6.95 -10.68
CA TYR A 426 4.44 8.17 -10.64
C TYR A 426 3.02 7.88 -10.13
N LYS A 427 2.35 6.86 -10.68
CA LYS A 427 1.01 6.44 -10.22
C LYS A 427 1.02 6.03 -8.75
N ASN A 428 2.05 5.34 -8.28
CA ASN A 428 2.20 4.93 -6.89
C ASN A 428 2.32 6.11 -5.90
N ARG A 429 2.84 7.26 -6.35
CA ARG A 429 2.87 8.50 -5.53
C ARG A 429 1.48 9.08 -5.36
N ILE A 430 0.70 9.16 -6.43
CA ILE A 430 -0.70 9.57 -6.36
C ILE A 430 -1.47 8.61 -5.44
N ARG A 431 -1.26 7.29 -5.57
CA ARG A 431 -1.83 6.30 -4.65
C ARG A 431 -1.41 6.51 -3.20
N ALA A 432 -0.20 7.03 -2.94
CA ALA A 432 0.27 7.32 -1.59
C ALA A 432 -0.48 8.49 -0.92
N LEU A 433 -1.09 9.38 -1.72
CA LEU A 433 -1.95 10.48 -1.28
C LEU A 433 -3.42 10.07 -1.13
N ASN A 434 -3.75 8.81 -1.38
CA ASN A 434 -5.09 8.26 -1.13
C ASN A 434 -5.07 7.40 0.16
N PRO A 435 -5.95 7.69 1.16
CA PRO A 435 -5.98 6.98 2.44
C PRO A 435 -6.14 5.45 2.32
N HIS A 436 -6.87 4.97 1.31
CA HIS A 436 -7.08 3.54 1.08
C HIS A 436 -5.95 2.91 0.25
N LEU A 437 -5.52 3.59 -0.82
CA LEU A 437 -4.58 3.04 -1.80
C LEU A 437 -3.11 3.13 -1.38
N ARG A 438 -2.75 3.98 -0.40
CA ARG A 438 -1.36 4.17 0.06
C ARG A 438 -0.65 2.89 0.52
N SER A 439 -1.42 1.93 1.04
CA SER A 439 -0.93 0.63 1.51
C SER A 439 -1.10 -0.49 0.46
N ARG A 440 -1.55 -0.12 -0.75
CA ARG A 440 -1.95 -0.97 -1.88
C ARG A 440 -1.32 -0.46 -3.18
N ARG A 441 -0.02 -0.17 -3.14
CA ARG A 441 0.74 0.28 -4.30
C ARG A 441 0.86 -0.85 -5.33
N ILE A 442 1.05 -0.47 -6.60
CA ILE A 442 1.46 -1.39 -7.66
C ILE A 442 2.86 -1.90 -7.28
N GLN A 443 3.00 -3.22 -7.17
CA GLN A 443 4.26 -3.87 -6.81
C GLN A 443 4.83 -4.61 -8.01
N PHE A 444 6.13 -4.45 -8.25
CA PHE A 444 6.84 -5.25 -9.24
C PHE A 444 6.83 -6.72 -8.82
N SER A 445 6.42 -7.59 -9.74
CA SER A 445 6.31 -9.03 -9.50
C SER A 445 6.62 -9.83 -10.77
N ASP A 446 6.94 -11.12 -10.61
CA ASP A 446 7.18 -12.01 -11.75
C ASP A 446 5.92 -12.20 -12.61
N ALA A 447 4.74 -12.21 -11.98
CA ALA A 447 3.46 -12.24 -12.69
C ALA A 447 3.27 -11.02 -13.61
N MET A 448 3.64 -9.83 -13.13
CA MET A 448 3.63 -8.61 -13.95
C MET A 448 4.65 -8.68 -15.08
N ARG A 449 5.86 -9.19 -14.81
CA ARG A 449 6.89 -9.38 -15.85
C ARG A 449 6.40 -10.33 -16.96
N TYR A 450 5.75 -11.43 -16.57
CA TYR A 450 5.15 -12.37 -17.51
C TYR A 450 4.04 -11.68 -18.34
N GLN A 451 3.16 -10.91 -17.70
CA GLN A 451 2.09 -10.18 -18.37
C GLN A 451 2.61 -9.20 -19.42
N LEU A 452 3.63 -8.41 -19.07
CA LEU A 452 4.27 -7.50 -20.00
C LEU A 452 4.87 -8.24 -21.19
N ALA A 453 5.55 -9.36 -20.94
CA ALA A 453 6.15 -10.17 -22.00
C ALA A 453 5.11 -10.73 -22.98
N GLN A 454 3.92 -11.14 -22.50
CA GLN A 454 2.82 -11.57 -23.37
C GLN A 454 2.33 -10.44 -24.31
N ALA A 455 2.43 -9.19 -23.87
CA ALA A 455 2.13 -8.01 -24.69
C ALA A 455 3.31 -7.54 -25.56
N GLY A 456 4.43 -8.28 -25.58
CA GLY A 456 5.66 -7.84 -26.26
C GLY A 456 6.34 -6.64 -25.61
N LEU A 457 6.02 -6.36 -24.34
CA LEU A 457 6.52 -5.22 -23.57
C LEU A 457 7.48 -5.67 -22.47
N THR A 458 8.29 -4.73 -21.99
CA THR A 458 9.15 -4.90 -20.83
C THR A 458 9.01 -3.69 -19.91
N PHE A 459 9.58 -3.76 -18.72
CA PHE A 459 9.64 -2.63 -17.80
C PHE A 459 10.28 -1.34 -18.39
N ALA A 460 11.21 -1.44 -19.35
CA ALA A 460 11.78 -0.28 -20.05
C ALA A 460 10.99 0.17 -21.27
N SER A 461 9.97 -0.58 -21.70
CA SER A 461 9.18 -0.17 -22.86
C SER A 461 8.53 1.18 -22.56
N VAL A 462 8.60 2.07 -23.55
CA VAL A 462 7.90 3.36 -23.55
C VAL A 462 6.62 3.13 -24.34
N PRO A 463 5.44 3.06 -23.69
CA PRO A 463 4.19 2.83 -24.40
C PRO A 463 3.78 4.07 -25.18
N GLU A 464 3.12 3.87 -26.32
CA GLU A 464 2.64 4.96 -27.17
C GLU A 464 1.65 5.87 -26.41
N PRO A 465 1.54 7.16 -26.77
CA PRO A 465 0.57 8.05 -26.14
C PRO A 465 -0.85 7.48 -26.17
N GLY A 466 -1.48 7.37 -24.99
CA GLY A 466 -2.83 6.81 -24.82
C GLY A 466 -2.90 5.28 -24.75
N GLN A 467 -1.78 4.57 -24.94
CA GLN A 467 -1.76 3.10 -24.82
C GLN A 467 -1.96 2.67 -23.36
N VAL A 468 -3.05 1.95 -23.08
CA VAL A 468 -3.28 1.34 -21.75
C VAL A 468 -2.47 0.05 -21.65
N VAL A 469 -1.47 0.04 -20.79
CA VAL A 469 -0.66 -1.16 -20.49
C VAL A 469 -1.21 -1.82 -19.23
N THR A 470 -1.79 -3.00 -19.39
CA THR A 470 -2.28 -3.83 -18.29
C THR A 470 -1.12 -4.57 -17.62
N LEU A 471 -1.00 -4.43 -16.29
CA LEU A 471 0.10 -4.93 -15.47
C LEU A 471 -0.28 -6.17 -14.64
N ALA A 472 -1.56 -6.51 -14.57
CA ALA A 472 -2.07 -7.65 -13.82
C ALA A 472 -3.30 -8.25 -14.53
N ASN A 473 -3.53 -9.56 -14.33
CA ASN A 473 -4.72 -10.24 -14.86
C ASN A 473 -5.96 -10.12 -13.97
N SER A 474 -5.79 -9.72 -12.71
CA SER A 474 -6.91 -9.61 -11.77
C SER A 474 -7.15 -8.17 -11.34
N ALA A 475 -8.43 -7.81 -11.20
CA ALA A 475 -8.91 -6.52 -10.74
C ALA A 475 -8.80 -6.34 -9.21
N ASN A 476 -7.63 -6.65 -8.65
CA ASN A 476 -7.41 -6.60 -7.22
C ASN A 476 -6.77 -5.28 -6.79
N LEU A 477 -7.50 -4.48 -6.00
CA LEU A 477 -6.95 -3.24 -5.41
C LEU A 477 -5.68 -3.51 -4.61
N SER A 478 -5.59 -4.65 -3.91
CA SER A 478 -4.42 -5.03 -3.10
C SER A 478 -3.14 -5.23 -3.91
N THR A 479 -3.25 -5.51 -5.21
CA THR A 479 -2.12 -5.68 -6.14
C THR A 479 -1.93 -4.46 -7.04
N GLY A 480 -2.54 -3.33 -6.70
CA GLY A 480 -2.36 -2.08 -7.43
C GLY A 480 -3.47 -1.74 -8.43
N GLY A 481 -4.58 -2.47 -8.43
CA GLY A 481 -5.76 -2.13 -9.23
C GLY A 481 -6.34 -0.76 -8.87
N ASP A 482 -7.12 -0.20 -9.79
CA ASP A 482 -7.79 1.09 -9.65
C ASP A 482 -9.26 0.90 -9.25
N SER A 483 -9.83 1.94 -8.64
CA SER A 483 -11.23 1.97 -8.21
C SER A 483 -11.96 3.17 -8.79
N PHE A 484 -13.14 2.91 -9.36
CA PHE A 484 -14.03 3.89 -9.96
C PHE A 484 -15.38 3.82 -9.26
N GLU A 485 -15.79 4.89 -8.58
CA GLU A 485 -17.13 4.97 -8.00
C GLU A 485 -18.14 5.38 -9.08
N VAL A 486 -19.12 4.51 -9.33
CA VAL A 486 -20.11 4.63 -10.39
C VAL A 486 -21.54 4.41 -9.90
N ALA A 487 -21.81 4.55 -8.59
CA ALA A 487 -23.15 4.28 -8.05
C ALA A 487 -24.23 5.04 -8.82
N HIS A 488 -24.03 6.33 -9.04
CA HIS A 488 -24.99 7.20 -9.74
C HIS A 488 -25.30 6.77 -11.19
N GLU A 489 -24.44 5.95 -11.81
CA GLU A 489 -24.62 5.43 -13.18
C GLU A 489 -25.28 4.05 -13.22
N LEU A 490 -25.43 3.37 -12.07
CA LEU A 490 -26.03 2.03 -12.02
C LEU A 490 -27.48 2.05 -12.47
N HIS A 491 -27.78 1.19 -13.45
CA HIS A 491 -29.13 0.93 -13.90
C HIS A 491 -30.03 0.44 -12.74
N PRO A 492 -31.30 0.90 -12.64
CA PRO A 492 -32.21 0.52 -11.56
C PRO A 492 -32.34 -1.00 -11.33
N SER A 493 -32.41 -1.80 -12.40
CA SER A 493 -32.52 -3.27 -12.28
C SER A 493 -31.32 -3.92 -11.59
N ILE A 494 -30.11 -3.35 -11.71
CA ILE A 494 -28.92 -3.85 -11.02
C ILE A 494 -29.01 -3.50 -9.54
N ARG A 495 -29.50 -2.29 -9.21
CA ARG A 495 -29.73 -1.86 -7.83
C ARG A 495 -30.73 -2.75 -7.13
N GLU A 496 -31.89 -2.99 -7.75
CA GLU A 496 -32.93 -3.88 -7.25
C GLU A 496 -32.39 -5.31 -7.03
N THR A 497 -31.61 -5.83 -7.98
CA THR A 497 -31.01 -7.15 -7.84
C THR A 497 -30.02 -7.22 -6.68
N ALA A 498 -29.19 -6.18 -6.49
CA ALA A 498 -28.25 -6.13 -5.38
C ALA A 498 -28.96 -6.08 -4.02
N VAL A 499 -30.06 -5.34 -3.91
CA VAL A 499 -30.91 -5.29 -2.71
C VAL A 499 -31.52 -6.67 -2.44
N ARG A 500 -32.18 -7.28 -3.44
CA ARG A 500 -32.76 -8.63 -3.32
C ARG A 500 -31.71 -9.66 -2.90
N ALA A 501 -30.49 -9.58 -3.44
CA ALA A 501 -29.40 -10.49 -3.10
C ALA A 501 -29.02 -10.42 -1.62
N VAL A 502 -29.04 -9.22 -1.03
CA VAL A 502 -28.71 -9.02 0.39
C VAL A 502 -29.87 -9.43 1.28
N GLU A 503 -31.11 -9.13 0.88
CA GLU A 503 -32.32 -9.54 1.61
C GLU A 503 -32.54 -11.06 1.63
N ALA A 504 -32.05 -11.76 0.60
CA ALA A 504 -32.07 -13.22 0.54
C ALA A 504 -31.27 -13.89 1.68
N ILE A 505 -30.38 -13.17 2.35
CA ILE A 505 -29.60 -13.65 3.49
C ILE A 505 -30.15 -13.03 4.80
N PRO A 506 -30.90 -13.81 5.60
CA PRO A 506 -31.50 -13.29 6.83
C PRO A 506 -30.47 -12.71 7.81
N GLY A 507 -30.74 -11.49 8.28
CA GLY A 507 -29.93 -10.82 9.28
C GLY A 507 -28.55 -10.38 8.80
N LEU A 508 -28.37 -10.10 7.50
CA LEU A 508 -27.12 -9.56 6.95
C LEU A 508 -26.98 -8.04 7.16
N GLY A 509 -28.02 -7.25 6.83
CA GLY A 509 -28.15 -5.81 7.13
C GLY A 509 -27.14 -4.84 6.48
N PHE A 510 -25.97 -5.35 6.11
CA PHE A 510 -24.84 -4.66 5.49
C PHE A 510 -24.05 -5.67 4.65
N CYS A 511 -23.81 -5.37 3.38
CA CYS A 511 -23.05 -6.26 2.51
C CYS A 511 -22.27 -5.49 1.44
N GLY A 512 -21.09 -6.01 1.11
CA GLY A 512 -20.40 -5.75 -0.15
C GLY A 512 -20.64 -6.91 -1.09
N LEU A 513 -21.46 -6.69 -2.10
CA LEU A 513 -21.76 -7.62 -3.16
C LEU A 513 -20.68 -7.53 -4.25
N ASP A 514 -20.09 -8.66 -4.62
CA ASP A 514 -19.17 -8.74 -5.77
C ASP A 514 -19.97 -9.24 -6.97
N MET A 515 -20.02 -8.44 -8.04
CA MET A 515 -20.69 -8.80 -9.30
C MET A 515 -19.75 -8.71 -10.49
N LEU A 516 -19.94 -9.57 -11.47
CA LEU A 516 -19.40 -9.38 -12.82
C LEU A 516 -20.53 -8.85 -13.69
N ILE A 517 -20.32 -7.69 -14.32
CA ILE A 517 -21.33 -7.00 -15.13
C ILE A 517 -20.65 -6.45 -16.40
N ASP A 518 -21.23 -6.66 -17.58
CA ASP A 518 -20.67 -6.13 -18.82
C ASP A 518 -20.75 -4.58 -18.87
N ASP A 519 -21.95 -4.01 -18.67
CA ASP A 519 -22.22 -2.57 -18.67
C ASP A 519 -23.24 -2.21 -17.58
N HIS A 520 -22.77 -1.53 -16.53
CA HIS A 520 -23.59 -1.16 -15.38
C HIS A 520 -24.73 -0.18 -15.70
N ARG A 521 -24.80 0.38 -16.91
CA ARG A 521 -25.83 1.31 -17.36
C ARG A 521 -26.99 0.62 -18.08
N LYS A 522 -26.85 -0.67 -18.40
CA LYS A 522 -27.88 -1.46 -19.09
C LYS A 522 -28.75 -2.26 -18.11
N PRO A 523 -29.98 -2.63 -18.52
CA PRO A 523 -30.79 -3.59 -17.77
C PRO A 523 -30.04 -4.90 -17.51
N ILE A 524 -30.29 -5.51 -16.35
CA ILE A 524 -29.57 -6.73 -15.92
C ILE A 524 -29.91 -7.94 -16.79
N ASN A 525 -31.10 -7.97 -17.37
CA ASN A 525 -31.62 -9.04 -18.23
C ASN A 525 -31.19 -8.93 -19.70
N GLU A 526 -30.52 -7.83 -20.09
CA GLU A 526 -30.06 -7.58 -21.47
C GLU A 526 -28.54 -7.81 -21.63
N GLN A 527 -27.88 -8.37 -20.62
CA GLN A 527 -26.42 -8.50 -20.57
C GLN A 527 -25.96 -9.67 -19.70
N SER A 528 -24.66 -9.99 -19.74
CA SER A 528 -24.05 -10.85 -18.73
C SER A 528 -23.90 -10.07 -17.43
N ALA A 529 -24.61 -10.49 -16.39
CA ALA A 529 -24.50 -9.95 -15.04
C ALA A 529 -24.73 -11.05 -14.00
N THR A 530 -23.77 -11.27 -13.10
CA THR A 530 -23.92 -12.30 -12.06
C THR A 530 -23.33 -11.87 -10.72
N VAL A 531 -23.97 -12.32 -9.64
CA VAL A 531 -23.45 -12.22 -8.28
C VAL A 531 -22.44 -13.34 -8.04
N ILE A 532 -21.21 -12.95 -7.71
CA ILE A 532 -20.09 -13.86 -7.45
C ILE A 532 -19.97 -14.18 -5.96
N GLU A 533 -20.11 -13.16 -5.11
CA GLU A 533 -19.88 -13.29 -3.66
C GLU A 533 -20.67 -12.23 -2.88
N LEU A 534 -21.11 -12.60 -1.66
CA LEU A 534 -21.63 -11.69 -0.66
C LEU A 534 -20.61 -11.53 0.48
N ASN A 535 -20.10 -10.33 0.68
CA ASN A 535 -19.14 -10.02 1.72
C ASN A 535 -19.80 -9.21 2.85
N ALA A 536 -20.17 -9.91 3.93
CA ALA A 536 -20.66 -9.29 5.17
C ALA A 536 -19.61 -8.45 5.92
N HIS A 537 -18.36 -8.45 5.43
CA HIS A 537 -17.24 -7.66 5.93
C HIS A 537 -16.66 -6.79 4.81
N ALA A 538 -17.51 -6.03 4.15
CA ALA A 538 -17.12 -5.19 3.04
C ALA A 538 -16.05 -4.16 3.44
N ALA A 539 -15.00 -4.05 2.62
CA ALA A 539 -14.00 -3.02 2.78
C ALA A 539 -14.55 -1.67 2.30
N ILE A 540 -15.18 -0.90 3.19
CA ILE A 540 -15.79 0.41 2.87
C ILE A 540 -14.81 1.43 2.25
N GLY A 541 -13.51 1.23 2.46
CA GLY A 541 -12.47 2.15 1.99
C GLY A 541 -12.38 2.29 0.47
N SER A 542 -12.81 1.30 -0.32
CA SER A 542 -12.75 1.39 -1.79
C SER A 542 -13.74 2.42 -2.35
N ALA A 543 -14.90 2.56 -1.73
CA ALA A 543 -15.96 3.50 -2.09
C ALA A 543 -15.84 4.84 -1.33
N GLN A 544 -15.28 4.82 -0.12
CA GLN A 544 -14.96 6.02 0.65
C GLN A 544 -13.82 6.83 0.03
N TYR A 545 -12.82 6.13 -0.52
CA TYR A 545 -11.63 6.74 -1.11
C TYR A 545 -11.34 6.16 -2.51
N PRO A 546 -12.27 6.29 -3.47
CA PRO A 546 -12.05 5.77 -4.80
C PRO A 546 -10.95 6.57 -5.50
N MET A 547 -10.22 5.96 -6.43
CA MET A 547 -9.23 6.72 -7.21
C MET A 547 -9.92 7.71 -8.15
N TRP A 548 -11.05 7.27 -8.73
CA TRP A 548 -11.84 7.98 -9.74
C TRP A 548 -13.33 7.99 -9.38
N GLY A 549 -14.08 8.93 -9.95
CA GLY A 549 -15.51 9.07 -9.67
C GLY A 549 -15.79 9.78 -8.34
N THR A 550 -17.06 9.79 -7.93
CA THR A 550 -17.50 10.58 -6.77
C THR A 550 -17.34 9.80 -5.46
N PRO A 551 -16.52 10.25 -4.50
CA PRO A 551 -16.39 9.57 -3.20
C PRO A 551 -17.72 9.50 -2.45
N THR A 552 -18.04 8.32 -1.91
CA THR A 552 -19.26 8.11 -1.11
C THR A 552 -18.91 8.03 0.38
N PRO A 553 -19.61 8.73 1.30
CA PRO A 553 -19.34 8.67 2.73
C PRO A 553 -19.88 7.38 3.37
N VAL A 554 -19.43 6.21 2.89
CA VAL A 554 -19.92 4.89 3.29
C VAL A 554 -19.79 4.66 4.79
N ALA A 555 -18.74 5.18 5.44
CA ALA A 555 -18.58 5.06 6.89
C ALA A 555 -19.73 5.75 7.66
N LYS A 556 -20.14 6.94 7.21
CA LYS A 556 -21.25 7.70 7.80
C LYS A 556 -22.56 6.95 7.63
N LEU A 557 -22.89 6.59 6.39
CA LEU A 557 -24.15 5.87 6.06
C LEU A 557 -24.24 4.54 6.81
N PHE A 558 -23.14 3.81 6.90
CA PHE A 558 -23.07 2.56 7.65
C PHE A 558 -23.29 2.78 9.15
N PHE A 559 -22.65 3.80 9.73
CA PHE A 559 -22.80 4.12 11.14
C PHE A 559 -24.24 4.55 11.47
N GLU A 560 -24.85 5.40 10.65
CA GLU A 560 -26.25 5.85 10.79
C GLU A 560 -27.21 4.66 10.78
N GLN A 561 -27.02 3.70 9.86
CA GLN A 561 -27.84 2.50 9.82
C GLN A 561 -27.66 1.61 11.06
N CYS A 562 -26.44 1.49 11.58
CA CYS A 562 -26.19 0.75 12.83
C CYS A 562 -26.87 1.44 14.02
N ALA A 563 -26.77 2.77 14.12
CA ALA A 563 -27.44 3.54 15.17
C ALA A 563 -28.95 3.37 15.12
N LYS A 564 -29.56 3.47 13.93
CA LYS A 564 -30.98 3.21 13.74
C LYS A 564 -31.41 1.81 14.20
N ALA A 565 -30.64 0.78 13.85
CA ALA A 565 -30.96 -0.60 14.20
C ALA A 565 -30.81 -0.93 15.71
N TYR A 566 -30.11 -0.08 16.46
CA TYR A 566 -29.89 -0.21 17.91
C TYR A 566 -30.62 0.89 18.69
N ASP A 567 -31.58 1.55 18.06
CA ASP A 567 -32.37 2.63 18.63
C ASP A 567 -31.52 3.75 19.25
N ILE A 568 -30.35 4.08 18.69
CA ILE A 568 -29.53 5.21 19.12
C ILE A 568 -29.93 6.44 18.30
N THR A 569 -30.41 7.47 18.99
CA THR A 569 -30.76 8.76 18.38
C THR A 569 -29.50 9.55 18.08
N LEU A 570 -29.27 9.87 16.81
CA LEU A 570 -28.16 10.71 16.37
C LEU A 570 -28.63 12.16 16.18
N PRO A 571 -27.77 13.16 16.46
CA PRO A 571 -28.06 14.53 16.07
C PRO A 571 -28.10 14.68 14.53
N GLU A 572 -28.83 15.68 14.05
CA GLU A 572 -29.00 15.93 12.60
C GLU A 572 -27.67 16.21 11.88
N THR A 573 -26.73 16.87 12.57
CA THR A 573 -25.44 17.27 12.01
C THR A 573 -24.27 16.69 12.79
N GLN A 574 -23.22 16.31 12.06
CA GLN A 574 -21.95 15.87 12.62
C GLN A 574 -21.08 17.07 13.02
N ALA A 575 -20.31 16.91 14.11
CA ALA A 575 -19.32 17.90 14.51
C ALA A 575 -18.06 17.82 13.63
N ASP A 576 -17.60 18.95 13.11
CA ASP A 576 -16.31 19.09 12.40
C ASP A 576 -15.13 19.36 13.35
N ARG A 577 -15.42 19.69 14.61
CA ARG A 577 -14.46 19.90 15.70
C ARG A 577 -14.84 19.06 16.90
N LEU A 578 -13.85 18.44 17.55
CA LEU A 578 -14.06 17.59 18.71
C LEU A 578 -13.29 18.12 19.91
N SER A 579 -13.97 18.20 21.05
CA SER A 579 -13.38 18.45 22.37
C SER A 579 -13.60 17.20 23.23
N VAL A 580 -12.52 16.45 23.49
CA VAL A 580 -12.62 15.14 24.13
C VAL A 580 -11.58 14.95 25.23
N ARG A 581 -11.96 14.15 26.24
CA ARG A 581 -11.05 13.56 27.21
C ARG A 581 -10.84 12.09 26.86
N THR A 582 -9.59 11.72 26.61
CA THR A 582 -9.18 10.34 26.32
C THR A 582 -8.32 9.78 27.45
N VAL A 583 -8.74 8.67 28.04
CA VAL A 583 -8.00 7.92 29.06
C VAL A 583 -7.39 6.68 28.43
N VAL A 584 -6.07 6.56 28.49
CA VAL A 584 -5.31 5.42 27.95
C VAL A 584 -4.77 4.59 29.10
N ARG A 585 -5.16 3.31 29.16
CA ARG A 585 -4.66 2.35 30.17
C ARG A 585 -3.66 1.38 29.55
N GLY A 586 -2.74 0.86 30.36
CA GLY A 586 -1.77 -0.16 29.97
C GLY A 586 -0.31 0.26 30.24
N LYS A 587 0.64 -0.30 29.48
CA LYS A 587 2.05 0.09 29.57
C LYS A 587 2.27 1.42 28.83
N VAL A 588 1.95 2.54 29.49
CA VAL A 588 1.99 3.91 28.92
C VAL A 588 2.87 4.91 29.68
N THR A 589 3.25 4.59 30.92
CA THR A 589 4.24 5.39 31.69
C THR A 589 5.65 4.85 31.47
N GLY A 590 6.68 5.71 31.60
CA GLY A 590 8.08 5.30 31.41
C GLY A 590 8.48 4.88 29.99
N VAL A 591 7.57 4.93 29.02
CA VAL A 591 7.79 4.47 27.63
C VAL A 591 7.76 5.61 26.60
N ALA A 592 7.99 6.84 27.06
CA ALA A 592 7.94 8.06 26.26
C ALA A 592 6.59 8.32 25.53
N PHE A 593 5.49 7.69 25.97
CA PHE A 593 4.15 7.82 25.38
C PHE A 593 3.73 9.30 25.25
N ARG A 594 3.83 10.09 26.32
CA ARG A 594 3.43 11.50 26.32
C ARG A 594 4.18 12.36 25.30
N ARG A 595 5.50 12.14 25.17
CA ARG A 595 6.34 12.83 24.16
C ARG A 595 5.99 12.38 22.74
N TRP A 596 5.71 11.09 22.57
CA TRP A 596 5.29 10.52 21.29
C TRP A 596 3.92 11.05 20.84
N PHE A 597 2.99 11.22 21.78
CA PHE A 597 1.64 11.73 21.54
C PHE A 597 1.67 13.22 21.22
N ARG A 598 2.33 14.04 22.04
CA ARG A 598 2.47 15.49 21.82
C ARG A 598 2.97 15.81 20.41
N ARG A 599 4.04 15.14 19.93
CA ARG A 599 4.58 15.38 18.59
C ARG A 599 3.56 15.13 17.46
N ARG A 600 2.64 14.18 17.66
CA ARG A 600 1.57 13.91 16.69
C ARG A 600 0.45 14.94 16.79
N ALA A 601 0.06 15.31 18.00
CA ALA A 601 -0.92 16.36 18.22
C ALA A 601 -0.45 17.70 17.65
N GLU A 602 0.80 18.10 17.91
CA GLU A 602 1.44 19.28 17.31
C GLU A 602 1.42 19.20 15.78
N ARG A 603 1.80 18.06 15.19
CA ARG A 603 1.75 17.85 13.73
C ARG A 603 0.34 17.98 13.17
N PHE A 604 -0.66 17.48 13.88
CA PHE A 604 -2.05 17.48 13.42
C PHE A 604 -2.81 18.78 13.76
N GLY A 605 -2.13 19.77 14.36
CA GLY A 605 -2.78 21.02 14.78
C GLY A 605 -3.81 20.84 15.89
N VAL A 606 -3.68 19.80 16.72
CA VAL A 606 -4.59 19.53 17.84
C VAL A 606 -4.06 20.20 19.11
N ALA A 607 -4.92 20.98 19.76
CA ALA A 607 -4.64 21.65 21.03
C ALA A 607 -5.00 20.74 22.21
N GLY A 608 -4.42 21.04 23.37
CA GLY A 608 -4.76 20.40 24.63
C GLY A 608 -3.55 19.97 25.45
N HIS A 609 -3.71 18.92 26.24
CA HIS A 609 -2.65 18.48 27.11
C HIS A 609 -2.71 17.00 27.49
N ILE A 610 -1.58 16.47 27.94
CA ILE A 610 -1.43 15.08 28.33
C ILE A 610 -0.69 14.94 29.66
N GLU A 611 -1.20 14.07 30.53
CA GLU A 611 -0.64 13.85 31.86
C GLU A 611 -0.68 12.38 32.29
N ASN A 612 0.21 12.00 33.21
CA ASN A 612 0.10 10.69 33.84
C ASN A 612 -0.87 10.82 35.03
N THR A 613 -1.99 10.09 34.98
CA THR A 613 -2.97 10.04 36.06
C THR A 613 -2.81 8.79 36.94
N GLY A 614 -1.99 7.83 36.53
CA GLY A 614 -1.66 6.64 37.33
C GLY A 614 -0.45 5.89 36.83
N ARG A 615 -0.07 4.79 37.52
CA ARG A 615 1.13 3.98 37.16
C ARG A 615 1.03 3.37 35.76
N LYS A 616 -0.17 3.01 35.31
CA LYS A 616 -0.46 2.40 34.01
C LYS A 616 -1.53 3.19 33.25
N GLU A 617 -1.58 4.50 33.45
CA GLU A 617 -2.65 5.34 32.95
C GLU A 617 -2.14 6.74 32.56
N VAL A 618 -2.65 7.24 31.45
CA VAL A 618 -2.44 8.59 30.94
C VAL A 618 -3.78 9.18 30.56
N THR A 619 -4.03 10.43 30.94
CA THR A 619 -5.20 11.19 30.50
C THR A 619 -4.76 12.26 29.52
N ILE A 620 -5.56 12.42 28.46
CA ILE A 620 -5.33 13.31 27.34
C ILE A 620 -6.59 14.17 27.19
N LEU A 621 -6.43 15.49 27.17
CA LEU A 621 -7.47 16.42 26.73
C LEU A 621 -7.08 16.92 25.34
N MET A 622 -8.03 16.85 24.41
CA MET A 622 -7.82 17.23 23.00
C MET A 622 -8.96 18.13 22.52
N ASP A 623 -8.58 19.18 21.80
CA ASP A 623 -9.50 20.07 21.10
C ASP A 623 -8.94 20.35 19.68
N GLY A 624 -9.74 20.12 18.64
CA GLY A 624 -9.27 20.30 17.26
C GLY A 624 -10.18 19.69 16.20
N PRO A 625 -9.76 19.72 14.91
CA PRO A 625 -10.53 19.13 13.81
C PRO A 625 -10.89 17.67 14.07
N ALA A 626 -12.11 17.27 13.71
CA ALA A 626 -12.64 15.95 14.04
C ALA A 626 -11.81 14.80 13.46
N ASP A 627 -11.35 14.93 12.20
CA ASP A 627 -10.48 13.94 11.55
C ASP A 627 -9.14 13.80 12.28
N ALA A 628 -8.54 14.92 12.69
CA ALA A 628 -7.28 14.95 13.43
C ALA A 628 -7.41 14.31 14.82
N VAL A 629 -8.42 14.72 15.60
CA VAL A 629 -8.67 14.22 16.96
C VAL A 629 -8.99 12.73 16.93
N SER A 630 -9.89 12.29 16.05
CA SER A 630 -10.24 10.87 15.92
C SER A 630 -9.06 10.00 15.47
N ALA A 631 -8.18 10.51 14.59
CA ALA A 631 -6.96 9.79 14.21
C ALA A 631 -6.00 9.64 15.40
N LEU A 632 -5.86 10.67 16.26
CA LEU A 632 -5.07 10.58 17.48
C LEU A 632 -5.66 9.59 18.50
N VAL A 633 -6.98 9.54 18.64
CA VAL A 633 -7.68 8.53 19.47
C VAL A 633 -7.31 7.13 19.00
N TYR A 634 -7.38 6.87 17.70
CA TYR A 634 -6.97 5.58 17.15
C TYR A 634 -5.48 5.30 17.37
N LEU A 635 -4.60 6.28 17.10
CA LEU A 635 -3.16 6.12 17.31
C LEU A 635 -2.82 5.83 18.78
N ALA A 636 -3.60 6.34 19.74
CA ALA A 636 -3.38 6.12 21.16
C ALA A 636 -3.42 4.64 21.56
N ILE A 637 -4.21 3.78 20.88
CA ILE A 637 -4.25 2.34 21.20
C ILE A 637 -3.00 1.61 20.69
N LEU A 638 -2.38 2.13 19.63
CA LEU A 638 -1.15 1.57 19.08
C LEU A 638 0.07 2.00 19.92
N GLY A 639 0.13 3.30 20.25
CA GLY A 639 1.23 3.91 20.98
C GLY A 639 2.61 3.76 20.31
N PRO A 640 3.69 4.17 20.99
CA PRO A 640 5.06 3.90 20.54
C PRO A 640 5.46 2.44 20.74
N ARG A 641 6.51 1.98 20.02
CA ARG A 641 7.03 0.60 20.03
C ARG A 641 7.24 -0.05 21.41
N LYS A 642 7.56 0.72 22.46
CA LYS A 642 7.79 0.21 23.83
C LYS A 642 6.53 0.21 24.72
N SER A 643 5.44 0.79 24.23
CA SER A 643 4.16 0.84 24.94
C SER A 643 3.33 -0.41 24.68
N GLY A 644 2.30 -0.58 25.51
CA GLY A 644 1.27 -1.60 25.32
C GLY A 644 -0.03 -1.10 25.94
N PRO A 645 -0.72 -0.16 25.28
CA PRO A 645 -2.06 0.23 25.67
C PRO A 645 -2.98 -1.00 25.69
N THR A 646 -3.84 -1.11 26.69
CA THR A 646 -4.83 -2.19 26.83
C THR A 646 -6.24 -1.69 26.60
N SER A 647 -6.48 -0.38 26.72
CA SER A 647 -7.73 0.29 26.36
C SER A 647 -7.51 1.78 26.15
N VAL A 648 -8.36 2.38 25.33
CA VAL A 648 -8.48 3.83 25.12
C VAL A 648 -9.95 4.18 25.27
N THR A 649 -10.30 4.98 26.25
CA THR A 649 -11.67 5.45 26.51
C THR A 649 -11.75 6.93 26.18
N THR A 650 -12.65 7.33 25.30
CA THR A 650 -12.81 8.70 24.83
C THR A 650 -14.21 9.19 25.20
N THR A 651 -14.28 10.31 25.91
CA THR A 651 -15.53 10.96 26.31
C THR A 651 -15.57 12.40 25.87
N HIS A 652 -16.73 12.88 25.41
CA HIS A 652 -16.91 14.29 25.09
C HIS A 652 -16.78 15.18 26.34
N VAL A 653 -16.18 16.35 26.16
CA VAL A 653 -16.11 17.40 27.17
C VAL A 653 -16.54 18.73 26.57
N LEU A 654 -16.79 19.73 27.42
CA LEU A 654 -17.02 21.09 26.95
C LEU A 654 -15.79 21.60 26.19
N PRO A 655 -15.98 22.39 25.11
CA PRO A 655 -14.88 23.07 24.44
C PRO A 655 -14.03 23.87 25.41
N PHE A 656 -12.72 23.84 25.18
CA PHE A 656 -11.74 24.55 26.00
C PHE A 656 -10.66 25.16 25.12
N GLU A 657 -10.12 26.29 25.56
CA GLU A 657 -9.04 26.97 24.86
C GLU A 657 -7.69 26.58 25.47
N ASP A 658 -6.84 25.96 24.65
CA ASP A 658 -5.46 25.63 25.02
C ASP A 658 -4.50 26.14 23.93
N ALA A 659 -3.41 26.80 24.33
CA ALA A 659 -2.37 27.21 23.40
C ALA A 659 -1.47 26.02 23.03
N GLY A 660 -1.75 25.39 21.88
CA GLY A 660 -1.01 24.24 21.38
C GLY A 660 -1.19 22.99 22.25
N PHE A 661 -0.22 22.06 22.19
CA PHE A 661 -0.29 20.79 22.93
C PHE A 661 0.80 20.66 24.01
N ARG A 662 0.40 20.49 25.28
CA ARG A 662 1.32 20.52 26.43
C ARG A 662 1.43 19.17 27.14
N ILE A 663 2.59 18.88 27.73
CA ILE A 663 2.75 17.75 28.65
C ILE A 663 2.72 18.30 30.06
N LEU A 664 1.71 17.96 30.85
CA LEU A 664 1.68 18.35 32.24
C LEU A 664 2.57 17.43 33.07
N ARG A 665 3.37 18.03 33.95
CA ARG A 665 4.01 17.29 35.03
C ARG A 665 2.90 17.03 36.03
N GLY A 666 2.46 15.77 36.14
CA GLY A 666 1.39 15.41 37.06
C GLY A 666 1.67 16.05 38.41
N ALA A 667 0.64 16.60 39.05
CA ALA A 667 0.72 16.94 40.47
C ALA A 667 1.39 15.74 41.16
N SER A 668 2.42 16.01 41.96
CA SER A 668 3.13 14.96 42.67
C SER A 668 2.10 14.00 43.25
N LEU A 669 2.38 12.70 43.13
CA LEU A 669 1.62 11.63 43.80
C LEU A 669 1.49 11.85 45.34
N ASP A 670 2.05 12.94 45.88
CA ASP A 670 2.04 13.35 47.29
C ASP A 670 1.11 14.52 47.66
N ARG A 671 0.51 15.29 46.74
CA ARG A 671 -0.38 16.42 47.14
C ARG A 671 -1.86 16.07 47.30
N ALA A 672 -2.30 14.88 46.88
CA ALA A 672 -3.68 14.43 47.08
C ALA A 672 -3.96 13.82 48.48
N ARG A 673 -2.98 13.82 49.41
CA ARG A 673 -3.16 13.37 50.80
C ARG A 673 -3.50 14.48 51.80
N ARG A 674 -3.63 15.74 51.37
CA ARG A 674 -4.02 16.84 52.28
C ARG A 674 -4.98 17.82 51.60
N LEU A 675 -6.26 17.44 51.56
CA LEU A 675 -7.38 18.37 51.66
C LEU A 675 -8.37 17.78 52.68
N PRO A 676 -8.91 18.56 53.63
CA PRO A 676 -9.76 18.03 54.69
C PRO A 676 -11.07 17.50 54.12
N GLY A 677 -11.51 16.36 54.65
CA GLY A 677 -12.77 15.75 54.26
C GLY A 677 -13.96 16.66 54.52
N ARG A 678 -14.62 17.08 53.44
CA ARG A 678 -16.07 17.31 53.31
C ARG A 678 -16.37 17.67 51.86
N LEU A 679 -17.44 17.11 51.30
CA LEU A 679 -17.93 17.20 49.91
C LEU A 679 -17.41 16.15 48.92
N ALA A 680 -17.49 14.87 49.30
CA ALA A 680 -17.57 13.75 48.34
C ALA A 680 -18.29 12.54 48.96
N ARG A 681 -19.54 12.74 49.40
CA ARG A 681 -20.53 11.69 49.67
C ARG A 681 -21.93 12.22 49.40
N ARG A 682 -22.25 12.41 48.12
CA ARG A 682 -23.63 12.53 47.59
C ARG A 682 -23.58 12.26 46.08
N SER A 683 -23.29 11.01 45.71
CA SER A 683 -23.57 10.39 44.39
C SER A 683 -23.26 8.88 44.42
N VAL A 684 -23.38 8.22 45.57
CA VAL A 684 -23.43 6.74 45.71
C VAL A 684 -24.14 6.46 47.05
N ALA A 685 -25.45 6.72 47.11
CA ALA A 685 -26.37 6.29 48.16
C ALA A 685 -27.80 6.73 47.81
N VAL A 686 -28.39 6.11 46.77
CA VAL A 686 -29.84 5.95 46.65
C VAL A 686 -30.10 4.55 46.09
N LEU A 687 -29.65 3.55 46.84
CA LEU A 687 -30.09 2.17 46.75
C LEU A 687 -30.04 1.63 48.18
N ARG A 688 -31.23 1.37 48.74
CA ARG A 688 -31.59 0.78 50.05
C ARG A 688 -32.15 1.74 51.13
N GLY A 689 -33.50 1.82 51.16
CA GLY A 689 -34.43 1.98 52.33
C GLY A 689 -34.41 3.31 53.10
N GLY A 690 -35.50 3.97 53.49
CA GLY A 690 -36.98 3.82 53.45
C GLY A 690 -37.56 5.25 53.63
N SER A 691 -38.86 5.57 53.65
CA SER A 691 -40.02 4.87 54.17
C SER A 691 -41.29 5.65 53.74
N GLN A 692 -42.35 4.93 53.37
CA GLN A 692 -43.70 5.21 53.86
C GLN A 692 -44.41 3.87 53.99
N GLU A 693 -44.83 3.59 55.21
CA GLU A 693 -45.67 2.46 55.60
C GLU A 693 -47.01 2.50 54.84
N PRO A 694 -47.62 1.33 54.65
CA PRO A 694 -49.01 1.21 55.10
C PRO A 694 -49.17 0.05 56.08
N GLU A 695 -50.14 0.24 56.96
CA GLU A 695 -50.59 -0.62 58.05
C GLU A 695 -50.95 -2.06 57.59
N ASP A 696 -50.77 -3.00 58.51
CA ASP A 696 -51.11 -4.42 58.42
C ASP A 696 -52.60 -4.66 58.84
N PRO A 697 -53.20 -5.87 58.71
CA PRO A 697 -54.23 -6.22 57.73
C PRO A 697 -55.63 -6.46 58.35
N PRO A 698 -56.58 -7.08 57.61
CA PRO A 698 -57.20 -8.26 58.21
C PRO A 698 -57.24 -9.49 57.30
N GLU A 699 -57.27 -10.62 58.02
CA GLU A 699 -57.48 -12.01 57.65
C GLU A 699 -58.43 -12.24 56.45
N ASP A 700 -58.06 -13.14 55.53
CA ASP A 700 -58.75 -14.43 55.41
C ASP A 700 -58.26 -15.31 54.23
N VAL A 701 -58.07 -16.60 54.58
CA VAL A 701 -58.43 -17.80 53.79
C VAL A 701 -57.53 -18.28 52.62
N GLN A 702 -56.83 -19.37 52.97
CA GLN A 702 -56.56 -20.61 52.22
C GLN A 702 -55.50 -20.69 51.11
N ALA A 703 -54.47 -21.44 51.46
CA ALA A 703 -53.51 -22.10 50.59
C ALA A 703 -54.13 -23.20 49.73
N VAL A 704 -53.67 -23.32 48.48
CA VAL A 704 -53.37 -24.62 47.85
C VAL A 704 -52.14 -24.46 46.95
N ASN A 705 -51.08 -25.20 47.30
CA ASN A 705 -49.95 -25.56 46.45
C ASN A 705 -50.34 -26.83 45.67
N PRO A 706 -49.89 -27.05 44.43
CA PRO A 706 -48.68 -27.87 44.27
C PRO A 706 -47.81 -27.43 43.09
N GLY A 707 -46.48 -27.59 43.16
CA GLY A 707 -45.80 -28.80 42.70
C GLY A 707 -44.98 -28.45 41.44
N ALA A 708 -43.67 -28.30 41.56
CA ALA A 708 -42.68 -29.36 41.41
C ALA A 708 -42.44 -29.77 39.95
N ASP A 709 -41.16 -29.63 39.60
CA ASP A 709 -40.34 -30.59 38.86
C ASP A 709 -39.98 -30.34 37.38
N SER A 710 -38.66 -30.26 37.22
CA SER A 710 -37.80 -30.70 36.11
C SER A 710 -38.36 -30.82 34.68
N ARG A 711 -37.82 -30.00 33.78
CA ARG A 711 -36.88 -30.41 32.72
C ARG A 711 -36.19 -29.21 32.08
#